data_AF-A0A0K6G2U1-F1
#
_entry.id   AF-A0A0K6G2U1-F1
#
_cell.length_a   1.000
_cell.length_b   1.000
_cell.length_c   1.000
_cell.angle_alpha   90.00
_cell.angle_beta   90.00
_cell.angle_gamma   90.00
#
_symmetry.space_group_name_H-M   'P 1'
#
loop_
_entity.id
_entity.type
_entity.pdbx_description
1 polymer ?
#
loop_
_entity_poly.entity_id
_entity_poly.type
_entity_poly.pdbx_seq_one_letter_code
_entity_poly.pdbx_strand_id
1 'polypeptide(L)'
;MVPHLTPPATPPTRTIHYACPHLPNACLASLARTSPPEAAAARLVHTLRQEESSVLSLTADERFIYSGSQGMDIYASVGQTYAFTHGLATRSHGIRPSTNPLSRATMVIFLIGGLDSTTLSPLYTIIPHGESGDIFSLAYVHTPTQQRLIFGCQNTSLQWVDLSPSVLRPTSCHLGVGDISPTGSVYGSLNSNSAADHGALGLSSPGPQTPLSSSTPPKHKFFDSFPQPAGRPVTLQRPSTAVLTTASNLSFQRPSTPIAAPKIKKSTNCEGTGAVGATDKNEDEPRILSIPSENVIHSAHYGYIYCMALVRDKHSDQVRLVTGSGDEETKLWELPPHHNPTLQHTFSHDSPVPSDPAAEETDEDIGGAVLALAVRDGTIFAGGQAGRVAVWDVETLTLVRVLVAAEGVDVLSLSVLGQDLYACTADGYVHCWSSTFQHTAVYHAHSGMILSSIAIASSGVLVTGAGDNSVKIWEVGGPRGRKRRNSKNLWPSEPVDDIHDEDVLGLVYEGELEAEGADDPSNALIYALSKFVAIPSVSSAREDCKQAAVWLKKCFSQLGADSCLVSSVANVNPLVLATFRGRPPAPGAQRRPRILYYGHYDVISAPPLGWTSDPFKLSGHNGALYGRGVSDDKGPTLAIAFAASSLLSRRMLDADVVMLVEGEEEAGSAGFKELFESVKDRVGEIDCILVSNSFWIDDVTPCVTYGLRGVVHSSIEISSERPDVHSGVEGGAIVEPMIDMVKILATLASGSNVLIPSFYDKVRPQPEEERILYKKIAEVTRTTPASIASKWSEPSLSIHSLNVSGPGNATVIPSSVKAKVSIRIVPDQDTDEIAASLVTHVKDAFAGLQSPNVLNVQVDRTADWWLGELDDEYFRALEDAVRDEWQAEPLRIREGGSIPSVPFLEKALGCHALHLPMGQSSDQAHLQNERISVNNLRKGQAVIERFLVSLGKRESS
;
A
#
# COMPACT_ATOMS: atom_id res chain seq x y z
N MET A 1 62.32 -60.38 -37.35
CA MET A 1 62.78 -59.21 -36.56
C MET A 1 61.70 -58.16 -36.54
N VAL A 2 60.88 -58.10 -35.49
CA VAL A 2 60.25 -56.88 -34.90
C VAL A 2 59.97 -57.28 -33.42
N PRO A 3 60.29 -56.46 -32.40
CA PRO A 3 60.27 -56.88 -31.00
C PRO A 3 58.95 -56.65 -30.24
N HIS A 4 58.94 -57.07 -28.97
CA HIS A 4 57.78 -57.22 -28.09
C HIS A 4 57.12 -55.93 -27.57
N LEU A 5 55.86 -56.11 -27.14
CA LEU A 5 54.98 -55.18 -26.42
C LEU A 5 55.52 -54.75 -25.05
N THR A 6 55.23 -53.48 -24.68
CA THR A 6 55.11 -53.00 -23.29
C THR A 6 53.88 -52.07 -23.18
N PRO A 7 53.06 -52.18 -22.11
CA PRO A 7 51.90 -51.31 -21.89
C PRO A 7 52.26 -50.04 -21.08
N PRO A 8 51.51 -48.92 -21.24
CA PRO A 8 51.69 -47.71 -20.43
C PRO A 8 51.04 -47.81 -19.04
N ALA A 9 51.45 -46.91 -18.14
CA ALA A 9 51.30 -47.03 -16.68
C ALA A 9 49.93 -46.64 -16.10
N THR A 10 49.64 -47.20 -14.91
CA THR A 10 48.47 -46.91 -14.06
C THR A 10 48.64 -45.65 -13.20
N PRO A 11 47.62 -44.78 -13.08
CA PRO A 11 47.52 -43.77 -12.02
C PRO A 11 47.03 -44.38 -10.68
N PRO A 12 47.24 -43.71 -9.52
CA PRO A 12 47.11 -44.34 -8.21
C PRO A 12 45.67 -44.43 -7.69
N THR A 13 45.35 -45.56 -7.06
CA THR A 13 44.14 -45.79 -6.26
C THR A 13 44.09 -44.89 -5.01
N ARG A 14 42.98 -44.17 -4.82
CA ARG A 14 42.56 -43.65 -3.51
C ARG A 14 41.38 -44.46 -2.98
N THR A 15 41.51 -44.91 -1.73
CA THR A 15 40.54 -45.73 -1.00
C THR A 15 39.25 -44.95 -0.73
N ILE A 16 38.10 -45.56 -1.01
CA ILE A 16 36.78 -45.00 -0.70
C ILE A 16 36.44 -45.31 0.77
N HIS A 17 36.25 -44.27 1.58
CA HIS A 17 35.54 -44.38 2.85
C HIS A 17 34.08 -44.03 2.63
N TYR A 18 33.18 -44.97 2.90
CA TYR A 18 31.75 -44.68 3.03
C TYR A 18 31.51 -43.89 4.32
N ALA A 19 30.91 -42.70 4.20
CA ALA A 19 30.37 -41.93 5.31
C ALA A 19 28.95 -41.48 4.92
N CYS A 20 27.97 -41.83 5.75
CA CYS A 20 26.56 -41.54 5.52
C CYS A 20 26.23 -40.14 6.04
N PRO A 21 25.68 -39.21 5.23
CA PRO A 21 25.09 -37.98 5.74
C PRO A 21 23.62 -38.21 6.10
N HIS A 22 23.25 -37.93 7.36
CA HIS A 22 21.86 -37.90 7.78
C HIS A 22 21.09 -36.76 7.09
N LEU A 23 19.87 -37.05 6.66
CA LEU A 23 18.89 -36.06 6.18
C LEU A 23 18.47 -35.13 7.33
N PRO A 24 18.53 -33.79 7.16
CA PRO A 24 17.60 -32.88 7.79
C PRO A 24 16.33 -32.77 6.94
N ASN A 25 15.15 -32.72 7.56
CA ASN A 25 13.89 -32.51 6.86
C ASN A 25 13.89 -31.14 6.16
N ALA A 26 13.68 -31.13 4.84
CA ALA A 26 13.49 -29.90 4.08
C ALA A 26 12.03 -29.43 4.20
N CYS A 27 11.76 -28.49 5.10
CA CYS A 27 10.60 -27.63 4.94
C CYS A 27 10.82 -26.70 3.73
N LEU A 28 9.75 -26.46 2.97
CA LEU A 28 9.76 -25.52 1.85
C LEU A 28 10.11 -24.12 2.35
N ALA A 29 11.26 -23.60 1.92
CA ALA A 29 11.68 -22.24 2.24
C ALA A 29 10.86 -21.24 1.41
N SER A 30 9.99 -20.48 2.09
CA SER A 30 9.34 -19.30 1.52
C SER A 30 10.40 -18.33 0.93
N LEU A 31 10.12 -17.76 -0.25
CA LEU A 31 11.02 -16.95 -1.06
C LEU A 31 11.34 -15.54 -0.48
N ALA A 32 11.13 -15.33 0.82
CA ALA A 32 11.23 -14.03 1.49
C ALA A 32 12.16 -14.05 2.74
N ARG A 33 13.37 -14.61 2.62
CA ARG A 33 14.41 -14.48 3.68
C ARG A 33 15.80 -14.14 3.12
N THR A 34 15.96 -12.90 2.64
CA THR A 34 17.29 -12.26 2.57
C THR A 34 17.55 -11.51 3.87
N SER A 35 18.58 -11.89 4.62
CA SER A 35 19.09 -11.07 5.74
C SER A 35 19.47 -9.68 5.21
N PRO A 36 19.01 -8.57 5.84
CA PRO A 36 19.24 -7.23 5.29
C PRO A 36 20.74 -6.88 5.27
N PRO A 37 21.22 -6.15 4.25
CA PRO A 37 22.58 -5.62 4.25
C PRO A 37 22.73 -4.56 5.35
N GLU A 38 23.81 -4.64 6.11
CA GLU A 38 24.13 -3.72 7.21
C GLU A 38 24.51 -2.33 6.66
N ALA A 39 23.51 -1.48 6.40
CA ALA A 39 23.71 -0.15 5.80
C ALA A 39 22.88 0.95 6.51
N ALA A 40 23.57 2.02 6.89
CA ALA A 40 23.02 3.24 7.51
C ALA A 40 22.25 3.04 8.85
N ALA A 41 22.93 2.49 9.86
CA ALA A 41 22.42 2.42 11.22
C ALA A 41 21.96 3.79 11.77
N ALA A 42 20.79 3.80 12.43
CA ALA A 42 20.28 4.95 13.17
C ALA A 42 21.29 5.42 14.21
N ARG A 43 21.57 6.73 14.26
CA ARG A 43 22.59 7.27 15.16
C ARG A 43 21.96 7.69 16.48
N LEU A 44 22.33 7.01 17.57
CA LEU A 44 22.00 7.47 18.92
C LEU A 44 22.59 8.88 19.15
N VAL A 45 21.71 9.86 19.34
CA VAL A 45 22.05 11.25 19.64
C VAL A 45 22.22 11.44 21.14
N HIS A 46 21.29 10.90 21.92
CA HIS A 46 21.26 11.08 23.37
C HIS A 46 20.56 9.94 24.10
N THR A 47 20.79 9.83 25.42
CA THR A 47 20.05 8.94 26.31
C THR A 47 19.79 9.66 27.63
N LEU A 48 18.51 9.92 27.91
CA LEU A 48 18.04 10.39 29.21
C LEU A 48 17.78 9.17 30.10
N ARG A 49 18.06 9.26 31.40
CA ARG A 49 17.71 8.23 32.39
C ARG A 49 16.81 8.83 33.47
N GLN A 50 15.76 8.10 33.81
CA GLN A 50 14.83 8.43 34.89
C GLN A 50 15.19 7.64 36.17
N GLU A 51 14.72 8.10 37.32
CA GLU A 51 14.94 7.42 38.60
C GLU A 51 13.93 6.26 38.74
N GLU A 52 14.46 5.03 38.74
CA GLU A 52 13.80 3.74 39.05
C GLU A 52 12.38 3.49 38.49
N SER A 53 12.01 4.10 37.35
CA SER A 53 10.70 3.95 36.74
C SER A 53 10.74 3.80 35.21
N SER A 54 9.93 2.88 34.70
CA SER A 54 9.81 2.60 33.25
C SER A 54 9.07 3.71 32.53
N VAL A 55 9.49 4.01 31.29
CA VAL A 55 8.86 5.06 30.47
C VAL A 55 7.65 4.48 29.75
N LEU A 56 6.45 4.80 30.22
CA LEU A 56 5.19 4.23 29.71
C LEU A 56 4.64 5.03 28.52
N SER A 57 4.85 6.34 28.50
CA SER A 57 4.32 7.23 27.46
C SER A 57 5.32 8.32 27.07
N LEU A 58 5.28 8.71 25.80
CA LEU A 58 6.06 9.82 25.24
C LEU A 58 5.13 10.75 24.47
N THR A 59 5.39 12.06 24.60
CA THR A 59 4.84 13.09 23.72
C THR A 59 5.86 14.21 23.58
N ALA A 60 5.80 14.98 22.50
CA ALA A 60 6.76 16.04 22.20
C ALA A 60 6.06 17.23 21.55
N ASP A 61 6.57 18.42 21.80
CA ASP A 61 6.10 19.68 21.20
C ASP A 61 7.27 20.48 20.60
N GLU A 62 7.00 21.74 20.22
CA GLU A 62 7.96 22.71 19.73
C GLU A 62 9.07 23.12 20.73
N ARG A 63 9.21 22.54 21.93
CA ARG A 63 10.29 22.88 22.89
C ARG A 63 10.78 21.73 23.75
N PHE A 64 9.93 20.75 24.04
CA PHE A 64 10.16 19.72 25.05
C PHE A 64 9.79 18.33 24.54
N ILE A 65 10.54 17.34 25.04
CA ILE A 65 10.11 15.95 25.06
C ILE A 65 9.60 15.66 26.47
N TYR A 66 8.34 15.28 26.57
CA TYR A 66 7.66 14.86 27.79
C TYR A 66 7.65 13.34 27.86
N SER A 67 7.95 12.82 29.04
CA SER A 67 7.97 11.39 29.30
C SER A 67 7.23 11.09 30.59
N GLY A 68 6.25 10.19 30.49
CA GLY A 68 5.45 9.71 31.59
C GLY A 68 6.01 8.38 32.11
N SER A 69 6.25 8.27 33.41
CA SER A 69 6.78 7.05 34.01
C SER A 69 5.73 6.29 34.82
N GLN A 70 6.12 5.13 35.35
CA GLN A 70 5.29 4.35 36.28
C GLN A 70 5.18 5.01 37.69
N GLY A 71 6.14 5.87 38.05
CA GLY A 71 5.94 6.84 39.13
C GLY A 71 5.04 7.96 38.63
N MET A 72 4.26 8.62 39.51
CA MET A 72 3.35 9.71 39.12
C MET A 72 4.07 11.03 38.73
N ASP A 73 5.34 10.92 38.32
CA ASP A 73 6.22 12.01 37.94
C ASP A 73 6.23 12.18 36.42
N ILE A 74 6.11 13.42 35.96
CA ILE A 74 6.30 13.79 34.55
C ILE A 74 7.66 14.45 34.41
N TYR A 75 8.48 13.93 33.49
CA TYR A 75 9.77 14.50 33.16
C TYR A 75 9.69 15.26 31.83
N ALA A 76 9.96 16.57 31.89
CA ALA A 76 10.18 17.41 30.72
C ALA A 76 11.68 17.58 30.45
N SER A 77 12.08 17.45 29.19
CA SER A 77 13.46 17.65 28.74
C SER A 77 13.51 18.59 27.54
N VAL A 78 14.40 19.58 27.57
CA VAL A 78 14.47 20.60 26.50
C VAL A 78 15.05 19.98 25.23
N GLY A 79 14.34 20.10 24.10
CA GLY A 79 14.79 19.55 22.81
C GLY A 79 16.13 20.11 22.30
N GLN A 80 16.51 21.32 22.75
CA GLN A 80 17.78 21.97 22.41
C GLN A 80 19.01 21.48 23.20
N THR A 81 18.84 21.12 24.47
CA THR A 81 19.97 20.84 25.38
C THR A 81 19.99 19.41 25.91
N TYR A 82 18.91 18.65 25.71
CA TYR A 82 18.67 17.33 26.28
C TYR A 82 18.92 17.28 27.80
N ALA A 83 18.70 18.40 28.48
CA ALA A 83 18.78 18.48 29.93
C ALA A 83 17.37 18.38 30.52
N PHE A 84 17.24 17.65 31.64
CA PHE A 84 16.02 17.66 32.44
C PHE A 84 15.77 19.06 33.00
N THR A 85 14.60 19.61 32.71
CA THR A 85 14.14 20.90 33.22
C THR A 85 12.90 20.68 34.08
N HIS A 86 13.17 20.48 35.37
CA HIS A 86 12.21 20.11 36.43
C HIS A 86 11.48 18.77 36.22
N GLY A 87 11.59 17.90 37.24
CA GLY A 87 10.59 16.87 37.47
C GLY A 87 9.41 17.51 38.18
N LEU A 88 8.23 17.47 37.55
CA LEU A 88 7.00 18.01 38.13
C LEU A 88 6.42 16.98 39.10
N ALA A 89 7.09 16.83 40.24
CA ALA A 89 6.66 15.92 41.29
C ALA A 89 5.32 16.42 41.85
N THR A 90 4.24 15.72 41.52
CA THR A 90 2.90 15.95 42.08
C THR A 90 2.85 15.49 43.53
N ARG A 91 3.57 16.21 44.40
CA ARG A 91 3.50 16.04 45.86
C ARG A 91 2.12 16.46 46.34
N SER A 92 1.19 15.50 46.31
CA SER A 92 -0.09 15.58 46.98
C SER A 92 0.13 15.98 48.45
N HIS A 93 -0.10 17.26 48.74
CA HIS A 93 -0.19 17.73 50.12
C HIS A 93 -1.41 17.07 50.75
N GLY A 94 -1.16 16.24 51.76
CA GLY A 94 -2.15 15.29 52.24
C GLY A 94 -3.40 15.96 52.81
N ILE A 95 -4.53 15.70 52.18
CA ILE A 95 -5.84 15.84 52.82
C ILE A 95 -6.03 14.60 53.70
N ARG A 96 -6.13 14.80 55.02
CA ARG A 96 -6.40 13.71 55.97
C ARG A 96 -7.83 13.16 55.78
N PRO A 97 -8.05 11.87 56.00
CA PRO A 97 -9.34 11.24 55.73
C PRO A 97 -10.35 11.48 56.85
N SER A 98 -11.63 11.61 56.46
CA SER A 98 -12.75 11.28 57.33
C SER A 98 -13.81 10.48 56.54
N THR A 99 -14.04 9.25 57.01
CA THR A 99 -15.17 8.35 56.70
C THR A 99 -15.38 7.90 55.25
N ASN A 100 -14.87 6.69 54.99
CA ASN A 100 -15.26 5.66 54.00
C ASN A 100 -16.74 5.65 53.54
N PRO A 101 -17.08 5.08 52.36
CA PRO A 101 -16.45 3.86 51.82
C PRO A 101 -16.13 3.83 50.31
N LEU A 102 -15.61 2.67 49.89
CA LEU A 102 -15.26 2.21 48.54
C LEU A 102 -13.90 2.69 48.00
N SER A 103 -13.04 1.70 47.77
CA SER A 103 -11.65 1.82 47.34
C SER A 103 -11.54 2.27 45.90
N ARG A 104 -11.54 3.59 45.67
CA ARG A 104 -11.16 4.17 44.38
C ARG A 104 -9.66 3.98 44.14
N ALA A 105 -9.32 3.03 43.27
CA ALA A 105 -8.00 2.93 42.68
C ALA A 105 -7.71 4.24 41.94
N THR A 106 -6.99 5.15 42.59
CA THR A 106 -6.66 6.47 42.07
C THR A 106 -5.26 6.39 41.48
N MET A 107 -5.12 5.63 40.38
CA MET A 107 -3.91 5.67 39.57
C MET A 107 -4.03 6.89 38.67
N VAL A 108 -3.36 7.98 39.08
CA VAL A 108 -3.32 9.24 38.32
C VAL A 108 -2.37 9.05 37.13
N ILE A 109 -2.87 8.38 36.09
CA ILE A 109 -2.19 8.22 34.81
C ILE A 109 -2.73 9.27 33.84
N PHE A 110 -1.89 10.30 33.69
CA PHE A 110 -1.86 11.38 32.70
C PHE A 110 -3.04 12.36 32.58
N LEU A 111 -2.68 13.63 32.77
CA LEU A 111 -3.13 14.83 32.06
C LEU A 111 -4.51 14.75 31.39
N ILE A 112 -5.48 14.55 32.26
CA ILE A 112 -6.89 14.84 32.05
C ILE A 112 -7.18 16.35 32.30
N GLY A 113 -6.13 17.15 32.08
CA GLY A 113 -6.13 18.57 31.82
C GLY A 113 -4.87 18.95 31.07
N GLY A 114 -5.00 19.82 30.08
CA GLY A 114 -3.83 20.35 29.37
C GLY A 114 -2.87 20.98 30.38
N LEU A 115 -1.57 20.76 30.19
CA LEU A 115 -0.58 21.70 30.68
C LEU A 115 -0.49 22.81 29.64
N ASP A 116 -0.49 24.06 30.08
CA ASP A 116 0.03 25.13 29.24
C ASP A 116 1.53 24.84 28.98
N SER A 117 1.92 24.66 27.72
CA SER A 117 3.32 24.34 27.34
C SER A 117 4.31 25.47 27.70
N THR A 118 3.81 26.65 28.05
CA THR A 118 4.61 27.80 28.49
C THR A 118 4.73 27.95 30.01
N THR A 119 3.75 27.48 30.81
CA THR A 119 3.77 27.60 32.28
C THR A 119 3.78 26.28 33.06
N LEU A 120 3.48 25.15 32.42
CA LEU A 120 3.37 23.81 33.01
C LEU A 120 2.40 23.74 34.21
N SER A 121 1.33 24.53 34.17
CA SER A 121 0.23 24.52 35.14
C SER A 121 -0.93 23.63 34.66
N PRO A 122 -1.59 22.85 35.55
CA PRO A 122 -2.68 21.96 35.14
C PRO A 122 -3.98 22.75 34.90
N LEU A 123 -4.54 22.68 33.69
CA LEU A 123 -5.72 23.47 33.29
C LEU A 123 -7.06 22.81 33.63
N TYR A 124 -7.17 21.48 33.59
CA TYR A 124 -8.41 20.74 33.84
C TYR A 124 -8.21 19.49 34.71
N THR A 125 -9.31 18.93 35.19
CA THR A 125 -9.37 17.60 35.82
C THR A 125 -10.70 16.96 35.46
N ILE A 126 -10.77 16.33 34.29
CA ILE A 126 -11.96 15.56 33.90
C ILE A 126 -12.13 14.28 34.74
N ILE A 127 -13.38 13.87 34.99
CA ILE A 127 -13.73 12.68 35.76
C ILE A 127 -14.49 11.74 34.82
N PRO A 128 -13.96 10.53 34.53
CA PRO A 128 -14.64 9.53 33.70
C PRO A 128 -16.03 9.16 34.24
N HIS A 129 -16.89 8.71 33.34
CA HIS A 129 -18.22 8.23 33.70
C HIS A 129 -18.17 6.79 34.24
N GLY A 130 -18.70 6.58 35.44
CA GLY A 130 -18.77 5.27 36.10
C GLY A 130 -17.41 4.73 36.56
N GLU A 131 -17.30 3.42 36.69
CA GLU A 131 -16.03 2.74 36.97
C GLU A 131 -15.31 2.43 35.64
N SER A 132 -14.42 3.32 35.21
CA SER A 132 -13.65 3.19 33.96
C SER A 132 -12.54 2.13 34.01
N GLY A 133 -12.01 1.88 35.21
CA GLY A 133 -10.69 1.25 35.38
C GLY A 133 -9.58 2.15 34.86
N ASP A 134 -8.44 1.55 34.52
CA ASP A 134 -7.29 2.25 33.93
C ASP A 134 -7.62 2.83 32.54
N ILE A 135 -6.94 3.92 32.17
CA ILE A 135 -6.99 4.52 30.83
C ILE A 135 -5.70 4.17 30.11
N PHE A 136 -5.80 3.42 29.01
CA PHE A 136 -4.63 2.94 28.25
C PHE A 136 -4.30 3.82 27.04
N SER A 137 -5.31 4.47 26.47
CA SER A 137 -5.19 5.20 25.20
C SER A 137 -6.02 6.47 25.20
N LEU A 138 -5.52 7.50 24.52
CA LEU A 138 -6.12 8.83 24.46
C LEU A 138 -5.78 9.50 23.12
N ALA A 139 -6.75 10.20 22.54
CA ALA A 139 -6.59 10.99 21.33
C ALA A 139 -7.23 12.38 21.52
N TYR A 140 -6.51 13.42 21.11
CA TYR A 140 -7.01 14.80 21.12
C TYR A 140 -7.26 15.28 19.69
N VAL A 141 -8.53 15.54 19.38
CA VAL A 141 -8.95 16.13 18.12
C VAL A 141 -8.93 17.64 18.26
N HIS A 142 -8.03 18.27 17.50
CA HIS A 142 -7.97 19.71 17.30
C HIS A 142 -8.28 20.03 15.84
N THR A 143 -9.34 20.79 15.61
CA THR A 143 -9.70 21.46 14.34
C THR A 143 -10.34 22.83 14.67
N PRO A 144 -10.52 23.74 13.69
CA PRO A 144 -11.25 24.99 13.92
C PRO A 144 -12.70 24.82 14.39
N THR A 145 -13.30 23.65 14.13
CA THR A 145 -14.71 23.33 14.42
C THR A 145 -14.89 22.39 15.62
N GLN A 146 -13.84 21.69 16.06
CA GLN A 146 -13.91 20.66 17.09
C GLN A 146 -12.65 20.66 17.97
N GLN A 147 -12.85 20.74 19.29
CA GLN A 147 -11.81 20.50 20.30
C GLN A 147 -12.31 19.40 21.22
N ARG A 148 -11.97 18.14 20.93
CA ARG A 148 -12.52 16.96 21.59
C ARG A 148 -11.41 16.05 22.11
N LEU A 149 -11.46 15.71 23.39
CA LEU A 149 -10.59 14.70 24.00
C LEU A 149 -11.36 13.38 24.07
N ILE A 150 -10.77 12.29 23.58
CA ILE A 150 -11.36 10.95 23.56
C ILE A 150 -10.39 9.98 24.21
N PHE A 151 -10.87 9.02 25.00
CA PHE A 151 -10.02 8.00 25.60
C PHE A 151 -10.69 6.63 25.70
N GLY A 152 -9.85 5.59 25.63
CA GLY A 152 -10.21 4.19 25.75
C GLY A 152 -10.01 3.67 27.17
N CYS A 153 -11.04 3.06 27.74
CA CYS A 153 -11.05 2.58 29.12
C CYS A 153 -10.84 1.05 29.23
N GLN A 154 -10.28 0.62 30.37
CA GLN A 154 -10.20 -0.80 30.76
C GLN A 154 -11.59 -1.47 30.81
N ASN A 155 -12.64 -0.76 31.18
CA ASN A 155 -14.01 -1.28 31.17
C ASN A 155 -14.63 -1.45 29.76
N THR A 156 -13.81 -1.41 28.69
CA THR A 156 -14.20 -1.54 27.28
C THR A 156 -15.00 -0.36 26.68
N SER A 157 -15.22 0.71 27.45
CA SER A 157 -15.90 1.91 26.96
C SER A 157 -14.97 2.90 26.25
N LEU A 158 -15.54 3.60 25.27
CA LEU A 158 -14.93 4.78 24.63
C LEU A 158 -15.67 6.02 25.16
N GLN A 159 -14.94 6.96 25.78
CA GLN A 159 -15.51 8.16 26.41
C GLN A 159 -14.90 9.44 25.83
N TRP A 160 -15.64 10.54 25.82
CA TRP A 160 -15.13 11.83 25.33
C TRP A 160 -15.65 13.07 26.07
N VAL A 161 -14.93 14.17 25.93
CA VAL A 161 -15.32 15.50 26.41
C VAL A 161 -14.96 16.57 25.38
N ASP A 162 -15.90 17.50 25.16
CA ASP A 162 -15.70 18.65 24.29
C ASP A 162 -15.18 19.84 25.10
N LEU A 163 -14.04 20.38 24.67
CA LEU A 163 -13.29 21.46 25.33
C LEU A 163 -13.50 22.83 24.65
N SER A 164 -14.31 22.89 23.59
CA SER A 164 -14.57 24.11 22.82
C SER A 164 -15.09 25.26 23.72
N PRO A 165 -14.61 26.52 23.54
CA PRO A 165 -14.95 27.66 24.40
C PRO A 165 -16.46 27.99 24.50
N SER A 166 -17.26 27.54 23.54
CA SER A 166 -18.72 27.68 23.52
C SER A 166 -19.43 26.80 24.58
N VAL A 167 -18.86 25.65 24.93
CA VAL A 167 -19.41 24.67 25.88
C VAL A 167 -19.00 25.01 27.33
N LEU A 168 -17.83 25.62 27.52
CA LEU A 168 -17.25 25.95 28.84
C LEU A 168 -17.87 27.17 29.55
N ARG A 169 -19.09 27.61 29.18
CA ARG A 169 -19.81 28.69 29.88
C ARG A 169 -20.51 28.15 31.13
N PRO A 170 -20.44 28.81 32.30
CA PRO A 170 -21.14 28.37 33.48
C PRO A 170 -22.65 28.51 33.29
N THR A 171 -23.37 27.38 33.27
CA THR A 171 -24.83 27.38 33.38
C THR A 171 -25.24 27.80 34.79
N SER A 172 -26.03 28.87 34.90
CA SER A 172 -26.57 29.35 36.16
C SER A 172 -27.71 28.44 36.64
N CYS A 173 -27.35 27.30 37.22
CA CYS A 173 -28.28 26.36 37.82
C CYS A 173 -28.87 26.95 39.11
N HIS A 174 -30.13 27.38 39.05
CA HIS A 174 -30.89 27.81 40.23
C HIS A 174 -30.98 26.67 41.25
N LEU A 175 -30.53 26.94 42.48
CA LEU A 175 -30.78 26.08 43.64
C LEU A 175 -32.28 26.03 43.96
N GLY A 176 -32.95 24.98 43.49
CA GLY A 176 -34.25 24.57 43.98
C GLY A 176 -34.11 23.90 45.34
N VAL A 177 -34.38 24.63 46.41
CA VAL A 177 -34.40 24.09 47.79
C VAL A 177 -35.58 23.12 47.94
N GLY A 178 -35.29 21.90 48.40
CA GLY A 178 -36.30 20.89 48.73
C GLY A 178 -35.73 19.92 49.78
N ASP A 179 -36.34 19.92 50.97
CA ASP A 179 -35.82 19.24 52.16
C ASP A 179 -35.75 17.72 52.03
N ILE A 180 -34.67 17.12 52.55
CA ILE A 180 -34.65 15.72 52.98
C ILE A 180 -34.07 15.67 54.40
N SER A 181 -34.95 15.44 55.38
CA SER A 181 -34.59 15.01 56.74
C SER A 181 -34.80 13.49 56.89
N PRO A 182 -34.05 12.80 57.79
CA PRO A 182 -33.74 11.38 57.60
C PRO A 182 -34.60 10.41 58.43
N THR A 183 -34.76 9.18 57.91
CA THR A 183 -35.08 7.86 58.53
C THR A 183 -35.80 7.00 57.47
N GLY A 184 -35.72 5.66 57.41
CA GLY A 184 -34.84 4.73 58.11
C GLY A 184 -35.31 3.27 57.91
N SER A 185 -34.47 2.43 57.28
CA SER A 185 -34.32 0.95 57.46
C SER A 185 -35.51 -0.04 57.34
N VAL A 186 -35.13 -1.27 56.96
CA VAL A 186 -35.78 -2.60 57.15
C VAL A 186 -36.74 -3.15 56.07
N TYR A 187 -36.31 -4.29 55.51
CA TYR A 187 -37.03 -5.47 55.01
C TYR A 187 -38.56 -5.59 55.29
N GLY A 188 -39.34 -6.09 54.31
CA GLY A 188 -40.73 -6.52 54.60
C GLY A 188 -41.60 -7.03 53.43
N SER A 189 -41.28 -8.22 52.93
CA SER A 189 -42.13 -9.21 52.21
C SER A 189 -43.66 -9.02 52.00
N LEU A 190 -44.13 -9.55 50.85
CA LEU A 190 -45.41 -10.25 50.55
C LEU A 190 -46.74 -9.50 50.25
N ASN A 191 -47.24 -9.78 49.03
CA ASN A 191 -48.63 -10.12 48.63
C ASN A 191 -49.82 -9.20 49.03
N SER A 192 -50.71 -8.74 48.13
CA SER A 192 -51.53 -9.59 47.24
C SER A 192 -52.53 -8.77 46.37
N ASN A 193 -52.98 -9.39 45.26
CA ASN A 193 -54.31 -9.30 44.61
C ASN A 193 -54.87 -7.91 44.18
N SER A 194 -54.95 -7.61 42.86
CA SER A 194 -56.08 -7.91 41.94
C SER A 194 -57.01 -6.69 41.74
N ALA A 195 -57.69 -6.43 40.60
CA ALA A 195 -57.93 -7.17 39.36
C ALA A 195 -58.33 -6.24 38.18
N ALA A 196 -58.38 -6.80 36.95
CA ALA A 196 -59.18 -6.35 35.77
C ALA A 196 -58.82 -4.99 35.11
N ASP A 197 -58.95 -4.72 33.80
CA ASP A 197 -59.12 -5.50 32.54
C ASP A 197 -58.93 -4.48 31.37
N HIS A 198 -58.76 -4.75 30.06
CA HIS A 198 -58.67 -5.96 29.20
C HIS A 198 -57.25 -6.03 28.57
N GLY A 199 -56.83 -6.86 27.59
CA GLY A 199 -57.47 -7.89 26.76
C GLY A 199 -57.71 -7.44 25.30
N ALA A 200 -57.19 -8.03 24.22
CA ALA A 200 -55.96 -8.79 23.89
C ALA A 200 -56.15 -9.40 22.48
N LEU A 201 -55.13 -9.40 21.62
CA LEU A 201 -54.91 -10.41 20.58
C LEU A 201 -53.42 -10.37 20.19
N GLY A 202 -52.78 -11.54 20.07
CA GLY A 202 -51.36 -11.64 19.75
C GLY A 202 -51.03 -12.91 18.98
N LEU A 203 -49.80 -12.96 18.46
CA LEU A 203 -49.19 -14.15 17.86
C LEU A 203 -47.78 -14.31 18.46
N SER A 204 -47.41 -15.57 18.71
CA SER A 204 -46.28 -15.96 19.56
C SER A 204 -45.06 -16.43 18.77
N SER A 205 -43.86 -16.07 19.24
CA SER A 205 -42.60 -16.71 18.83
C SER A 205 -41.90 -17.34 20.05
N PRO A 206 -41.27 -18.53 19.90
CA PRO A 206 -40.62 -19.24 21.01
C PRO A 206 -39.17 -18.77 21.22
N GLY A 207 -38.68 -18.89 22.45
CA GLY A 207 -37.27 -18.67 22.78
C GLY A 207 -36.47 -19.98 22.93
N PRO A 208 -35.20 -20.02 22.49
CA PRO A 208 -34.20 -21.01 22.93
C PRO A 208 -33.34 -20.40 24.06
N GLN A 209 -33.30 -20.96 25.27
CA GLN A 209 -32.49 -22.12 25.68
C GLN A 209 -30.97 -21.94 25.51
N THR A 210 -30.29 -21.71 26.63
CA THR A 210 -28.83 -21.72 26.80
C THR A 210 -28.31 -23.17 26.86
N PRO A 211 -27.28 -23.54 26.09
CA PRO A 211 -26.51 -24.76 26.35
C PRO A 211 -25.48 -24.51 27.46
N LEU A 212 -25.48 -25.35 28.49
CA LEU A 212 -24.34 -25.52 29.39
C LEU A 212 -23.37 -26.53 28.76
N SER A 213 -22.17 -26.11 28.41
CA SER A 213 -21.03 -27.01 28.22
C SER A 213 -19.80 -26.45 28.95
N SER A 214 -19.04 -27.36 29.57
CA SER A 214 -17.97 -27.02 30.50
C SER A 214 -16.63 -26.81 29.80
N SER A 215 -16.07 -25.61 29.90
CA SER A 215 -14.62 -25.39 29.87
C SER A 215 -14.25 -24.26 30.83
N THR A 216 -13.15 -24.42 31.55
CA THR A 216 -12.57 -23.36 32.38
C THR A 216 -12.03 -22.24 31.50
N PRO A 217 -12.21 -20.95 31.85
CA PRO A 217 -11.58 -19.85 31.12
C PRO A 217 -10.05 -19.98 31.19
N PRO A 218 -9.31 -19.76 30.08
CA PRO A 218 -7.87 -19.75 30.11
C PRO A 218 -7.39 -18.57 30.97
N LYS A 219 -6.39 -18.83 31.83
CA LYS A 219 -5.79 -17.78 32.66
C LYS A 219 -4.95 -16.86 31.77
N HIS A 220 -5.20 -15.55 31.80
CA HIS A 220 -4.33 -14.56 31.15
C HIS A 220 -2.87 -14.70 31.64
N LYS A 221 -1.94 -14.88 30.70
CA LYS A 221 -0.50 -15.02 30.96
C LYS A 221 0.28 -13.71 30.78
N PHE A 222 -0.18 -12.62 31.39
CA PHE A 222 0.49 -11.31 31.21
C PHE A 222 1.86 -11.19 31.91
N PHE A 223 2.23 -12.12 32.81
CA PHE A 223 3.49 -12.05 33.58
C PHE A 223 4.35 -13.34 33.60
N ASP A 224 3.97 -14.41 32.90
CA ASP A 224 4.58 -15.75 33.04
C ASP A 224 5.66 -16.09 31.99
N SER A 225 6.50 -15.13 31.58
CA SER A 225 7.55 -15.32 30.57
C SER A 225 8.90 -14.66 30.95
N PHE A 226 9.68 -15.30 31.82
CA PHE A 226 11.09 -14.98 32.05
C PHE A 226 12.02 -15.99 31.36
N PRO A 227 12.96 -15.58 30.48
CA PRO A 227 14.05 -16.46 30.03
C PRO A 227 15.14 -16.53 31.10
N GLN A 228 15.39 -17.72 31.67
CA GLN A 228 16.62 -17.98 32.43
C GLN A 228 17.75 -18.46 31.50
N PRO A 229 19.00 -17.98 31.66
CA PRO A 229 20.11 -18.37 30.79
C PRO A 229 20.57 -19.81 31.06
N ALA A 230 20.74 -20.59 29.99
CA ALA A 230 21.12 -22.00 30.07
C ALA A 230 22.61 -22.23 30.40
N GLY A 231 22.91 -22.47 31.68
CA GLY A 231 24.18 -23.05 32.13
C GLY A 231 24.17 -24.59 32.09
N ARG A 232 25.23 -25.22 31.54
CA ARG A 232 25.39 -26.69 31.57
C ARG A 232 25.73 -27.19 33.00
N PRO A 233 25.41 -28.47 33.32
CA PRO A 233 25.11 -28.86 34.70
C PRO A 233 26.31 -29.38 35.50
N VAL A 234 26.26 -29.21 36.83
CA VAL A 234 26.94 -30.09 37.80
C VAL A 234 25.96 -30.47 38.90
N THR A 235 25.94 -31.77 39.21
CA THR A 235 25.00 -32.48 40.08
C THR A 235 25.17 -32.16 41.57
N LEU A 236 24.07 -32.09 42.34
CA LEU A 236 23.87 -32.94 43.55
C LEU A 236 22.49 -32.79 44.20
N GLN A 237 22.12 -33.82 44.95
CA GLN A 237 20.78 -34.26 45.35
C GLN A 237 19.99 -33.35 46.32
N ARG A 238 18.65 -33.41 46.13
CA ARG A 238 17.56 -33.28 47.13
C ARG A 238 17.90 -33.96 48.48
N PRO A 239 17.36 -33.50 49.64
CA PRO A 239 15.94 -33.69 49.94
C PRO A 239 15.22 -32.55 50.68
N SER A 240 14.02 -32.86 51.18
CA SER A 240 12.88 -31.97 51.43
C SER A 240 12.69 -31.53 52.89
N THR A 241 11.65 -30.69 53.09
CA THR A 241 10.82 -30.55 54.30
C THR A 241 11.47 -30.04 55.59
N ALA A 242 11.13 -28.81 55.99
CA ALA A 242 10.31 -28.55 57.18
C ALA A 242 9.77 -27.11 57.23
N VAL A 243 8.58 -26.94 57.81
CA VAL A 243 7.97 -25.66 58.21
C VAL A 243 8.58 -25.22 59.54
N LEU A 244 8.80 -23.91 59.76
CA LEU A 244 8.47 -23.24 61.03
C LEU A 244 8.62 -21.71 61.00
N THR A 245 7.72 -21.07 61.76
CA THR A 245 7.63 -19.65 62.08
C THR A 245 8.73 -19.18 63.03
N THR A 246 9.09 -17.88 63.02
CA THR A 246 9.02 -16.98 64.20
C THR A 246 9.43 -15.55 63.84
N ALA A 247 8.99 -14.58 64.65
CA ALA A 247 9.37 -13.17 64.54
C ALA A 247 10.55 -12.81 65.47
N SER A 248 11.29 -11.73 65.19
CA SER A 248 11.64 -10.69 66.19
C SER A 248 12.55 -9.58 65.64
N ASN A 249 12.45 -8.41 66.30
CA ASN A 249 13.23 -7.18 66.10
C ASN A 249 14.76 -7.38 66.18
N LEU A 250 15.52 -6.45 65.58
CA LEU A 250 16.76 -5.90 66.17
C LEU A 250 17.05 -4.47 65.64
N SER A 251 17.80 -3.67 66.39
CA SER A 251 17.84 -2.19 66.29
C SER A 251 19.25 -1.57 66.40
N PHE A 252 19.34 -0.26 66.10
CA PHE A 252 20.51 0.65 66.23
C PHE A 252 21.65 0.49 65.20
N GLN A 253 22.46 1.51 64.84
CA GLN A 253 22.70 2.85 65.45
C GLN A 253 23.12 3.91 64.40
N ARG A 254 23.03 5.22 64.72
CA ARG A 254 23.53 6.36 63.89
C ARG A 254 25.07 6.55 64.03
N PRO A 255 25.70 7.38 63.17
CA PRO A 255 26.02 8.75 63.61
C PRO A 255 25.73 9.86 62.57
N SER A 256 25.87 11.12 62.99
CA SER A 256 25.42 12.33 62.29
C SER A 256 26.51 13.40 62.20
N THR A 257 26.58 14.16 61.08
CA THR A 257 27.19 15.49 61.01
C THR A 257 26.47 16.39 59.98
N PRO A 258 26.28 17.71 60.25
CA PRO A 258 25.61 18.65 59.34
C PRO A 258 26.58 19.65 58.67
N ILE A 259 26.26 20.13 57.46
CA ILE A 259 26.90 21.31 56.83
C ILE A 259 25.82 22.25 56.25
N ALA A 260 26.12 23.55 56.24
CA ALA A 260 25.16 24.66 56.21
C ALA A 260 24.49 24.98 54.86
N ALA A 261 23.31 25.61 54.93
CA ALA A 261 22.63 26.28 53.82
C ALA A 261 22.97 27.79 53.77
N PRO A 262 23.10 28.41 52.58
CA PRO A 262 23.32 29.84 52.45
C PRO A 262 22.00 30.64 52.56
N LYS A 263 22.07 31.83 53.17
CA LYS A 263 20.95 32.78 53.29
C LYS A 263 20.94 33.75 52.10
N ILE A 264 19.79 33.97 51.48
CA ILE A 264 19.56 35.12 50.58
C ILE A 264 18.80 36.22 51.33
N LYS A 265 19.11 37.48 51.01
CA LYS A 265 18.72 38.69 51.77
C LYS A 265 17.29 39.13 51.46
N LYS A 266 16.57 39.65 52.46
CA LYS A 266 15.43 40.56 52.27
C LYS A 266 15.94 41.96 51.93
N SER A 267 15.28 42.64 50.99
CA SER A 267 15.29 44.10 50.84
C SER A 267 13.87 44.66 51.04
N THR A 268 13.78 45.95 51.33
CA THR A 268 12.66 46.57 52.06
C THR A 268 11.78 47.50 51.22
N ASN A 269 10.53 47.63 51.67
CA ASN A 269 9.47 48.61 51.38
C ASN A 269 9.76 49.81 50.45
N CYS A 270 8.78 50.09 49.59
CA CYS A 270 8.22 51.43 49.41
C CYS A 270 6.68 51.36 49.53
N GLU A 271 6.06 52.33 50.21
CA GLU A 271 4.60 52.47 50.27
C GLU A 271 4.10 53.40 49.16
N GLY A 272 2.89 53.14 48.65
CA GLY A 272 2.23 53.99 47.65
C GLY A 272 0.77 53.56 47.48
N THR A 273 -0.17 54.41 47.88
CA THR A 273 -1.61 54.11 47.96
C THR A 273 -2.34 54.34 46.63
N GLY A 274 -3.26 53.42 46.26
CA GLY A 274 -4.19 53.67 45.15
C GLY A 274 -5.01 52.46 44.68
N ALA A 275 -6.29 52.42 45.05
CA ALA A 275 -7.40 51.68 44.41
C ALA A 275 -7.13 50.23 43.91
N VAL A 276 -7.44 49.24 44.75
CA VAL A 276 -7.66 47.85 44.32
C VAL A 276 -9.14 47.67 43.98
N GLY A 277 -9.45 47.55 42.69
CA GLY A 277 -10.70 46.94 42.24
C GLY A 277 -10.69 45.45 42.56
N ALA A 278 -11.87 44.85 42.77
CA ALA A 278 -11.97 43.43 43.11
C ALA A 278 -11.41 42.56 41.97
N THR A 279 -10.23 41.98 42.18
CA THR A 279 -9.73 40.86 41.38
C THR A 279 -10.20 39.58 42.02
N ASP A 280 -10.87 38.73 41.22
CA ASP A 280 -11.21 37.37 41.64
C ASP A 280 -9.93 36.62 42.00
N LYS A 281 -9.92 36.01 43.18
CA LYS A 281 -8.90 35.05 43.57
C LYS A 281 -9.43 33.67 43.23
N ASN A 282 -8.97 33.10 42.12
CA ASN A 282 -8.76 31.66 41.88
C ASN A 282 -8.35 31.43 40.40
N GLU A 283 -7.09 31.70 40.06
CA GLU A 283 -6.52 31.36 38.73
C GLU A 283 -5.59 30.13 38.75
N ASP A 284 -5.24 29.59 39.93
CA ASP A 284 -4.29 28.47 40.11
C ASP A 284 -4.95 27.08 40.35
N GLU A 285 -6.28 26.95 40.31
CA GLU A 285 -6.97 25.65 40.50
C GLU A 285 -7.49 25.06 39.16
N PRO A 286 -7.21 23.77 38.85
CA PRO A 286 -7.64 23.14 37.61
C PRO A 286 -9.16 23.00 37.54
N ARG A 287 -9.75 23.22 36.36
CA ARG A 287 -11.19 23.12 36.14
C ARG A 287 -11.66 21.67 36.10
N ILE A 288 -12.50 21.27 37.05
CA ILE A 288 -13.04 19.90 37.13
C ILE A 288 -14.18 19.71 36.11
N LEU A 289 -14.15 18.64 35.31
CA LEU A 289 -15.13 18.35 34.24
C LEU A 289 -15.66 16.89 34.34
N SER A 290 -16.90 16.65 34.76
CA SER A 290 -17.46 15.28 34.75
C SER A 290 -17.93 14.88 33.34
N ILE A 291 -17.59 13.67 32.87
CA ILE A 291 -18.14 13.14 31.61
C ILE A 291 -19.63 12.80 31.79
N PRO A 292 -20.51 13.36 30.94
CA PRO A 292 -21.93 13.08 30.99
C PRO A 292 -22.25 11.72 30.36
N SER A 293 -23.35 11.10 30.77
CA SER A 293 -23.75 9.73 30.36
C SER A 293 -23.87 9.52 28.85
N GLU A 294 -24.26 10.56 28.13
CA GLU A 294 -24.42 10.59 26.68
C GLU A 294 -23.08 10.57 25.92
N ASN A 295 -21.97 10.88 26.59
CA ASN A 295 -20.62 10.86 26.02
C ASN A 295 -19.86 9.55 26.30
N VAL A 296 -20.59 8.43 26.36
CA VAL A 296 -20.07 7.10 26.65
C VAL A 296 -20.61 6.10 25.64
N ILE A 297 -19.72 5.45 24.88
CA ILE A 297 -20.04 4.23 24.15
C ILE A 297 -19.59 3.06 25.02
N HIS A 298 -20.56 2.44 25.70
CA HIS A 298 -20.32 1.19 26.43
C HIS A 298 -20.04 0.05 25.44
N SER A 299 -19.07 -0.81 25.77
CA SER A 299 -18.65 -1.93 24.92
C SER A 299 -18.34 -1.52 23.48
N ALA A 300 -17.56 -0.43 23.34
CA ALA A 300 -16.98 -0.05 22.04
C ALA A 300 -16.07 -1.17 21.49
N HIS A 301 -15.44 -1.90 22.40
CA HIS A 301 -14.74 -3.16 22.18
C HIS A 301 -15.23 -4.23 23.16
N TYR A 302 -14.81 -5.47 22.96
CA TYR A 302 -14.96 -6.58 23.91
C TYR A 302 -13.69 -6.84 24.73
N GLY A 303 -12.60 -6.12 24.43
CA GLY A 303 -11.34 -6.11 25.18
C GLY A 303 -10.94 -4.70 25.64
N TYR A 304 -9.80 -4.59 26.31
CA TYR A 304 -9.23 -3.29 26.70
C TYR A 304 -8.80 -2.51 25.45
N ILE A 305 -9.08 -1.21 25.40
CA ILE A 305 -8.70 -0.36 24.25
C ILE A 305 -7.27 0.15 24.45
N TYR A 306 -6.28 -0.62 23.97
CA TYR A 306 -4.86 -0.38 24.24
C TYR A 306 -4.29 0.80 23.47
N CYS A 307 -4.75 1.04 22.24
CA CYS A 307 -4.16 2.04 21.35
C CYS A 307 -5.22 2.78 20.52
N MET A 308 -4.90 4.02 20.16
CA MET A 308 -5.78 4.90 19.38
C MET A 308 -4.94 5.77 18.45
N ALA A 309 -5.43 6.02 17.24
CA ALA A 309 -4.79 6.93 16.27
C ALA A 309 -5.82 7.72 15.47
N LEU A 310 -5.51 8.96 15.08
CA LEU A 310 -6.39 9.77 14.25
C LEU A 310 -6.07 9.59 12.76
N VAL A 311 -7.10 9.47 11.95
CA VAL A 311 -7.02 9.53 10.48
C VAL A 311 -7.66 10.84 10.05
N ARG A 312 -6.86 11.76 9.52
CA ARG A 312 -7.34 13.00 8.91
C ARG A 312 -7.39 12.82 7.40
N ASP A 313 -8.50 13.20 6.79
CA ASP A 313 -8.57 13.35 5.34
C ASP A 313 -7.87 14.66 4.94
N LYS A 314 -7.13 14.64 3.82
CA LYS A 314 -6.43 15.84 3.29
C LYS A 314 -7.38 16.76 2.53
N HIS A 315 -8.58 16.28 2.17
CA HIS A 315 -9.56 17.02 1.35
C HIS A 315 -10.87 17.35 2.07
N SER A 316 -11.02 16.98 3.35
CA SER A 316 -12.20 17.33 4.15
C SER A 316 -11.85 17.58 5.61
N ASP A 317 -12.65 18.41 6.29
CA ASP A 317 -12.58 18.63 7.76
C ASP A 317 -12.99 17.39 8.58
N GLN A 318 -13.26 16.25 7.93
CA GLN A 318 -13.72 15.03 8.58
C GLN A 318 -12.56 14.32 9.29
N VAL A 319 -12.64 14.25 10.61
CA VAL A 319 -11.70 13.47 11.42
C VAL A 319 -12.29 12.08 11.67
N ARG A 320 -11.50 11.06 11.40
CA ARG A 320 -11.78 9.67 11.78
C ARG A 320 -10.81 9.23 12.87
N LEU A 321 -11.23 8.26 13.66
CA LEU A 321 -10.50 7.68 14.77
C LEU A 321 -10.38 6.18 14.55
N VAL A 322 -9.20 5.64 14.83
CA VAL A 322 -8.92 4.21 14.82
C VAL A 322 -8.66 3.79 16.26
N THR A 323 -9.27 2.69 16.69
CA THR A 323 -9.07 2.09 18.02
C THR A 323 -8.64 0.63 17.88
N GLY A 324 -7.63 0.22 18.63
CA GLY A 324 -7.11 -1.15 18.65
C GLY A 324 -7.22 -1.74 20.06
N SER A 325 -7.58 -3.02 20.15
CA SER A 325 -7.96 -3.63 21.41
C SER A 325 -7.55 -5.10 21.55
N GLY A 326 -7.64 -5.59 22.78
CA GLY A 326 -7.48 -7.00 23.13
C GLY A 326 -8.65 -7.92 22.75
N ASP A 327 -9.65 -7.43 21.99
CA ASP A 327 -10.61 -8.28 21.27
C ASP A 327 -10.15 -8.64 19.85
N GLU A 328 -8.89 -8.33 19.51
CA GLU A 328 -8.27 -8.67 18.22
C GLU A 328 -8.90 -7.90 17.03
N GLU A 329 -9.72 -6.89 17.32
CA GLU A 329 -10.33 -6.00 16.34
C GLU A 329 -9.60 -4.64 16.30
N THR A 330 -9.48 -4.07 15.10
CA THR A 330 -9.25 -2.63 14.91
C THR A 330 -10.52 -2.00 14.37
N LYS A 331 -11.03 -0.95 15.02
CA LYS A 331 -12.28 -0.28 14.64
C LYS A 331 -12.01 1.12 14.11
N LEU A 332 -12.69 1.45 13.00
CA LEU A 332 -12.69 2.78 12.40
C LEU A 332 -13.98 3.50 12.77
N TRP A 333 -13.85 4.66 13.38
CA TRP A 333 -14.93 5.52 13.83
C TRP A 333 -14.89 6.85 13.07
N GLU A 334 -16.05 7.39 12.73
CA GLU A 334 -16.19 8.78 12.32
C GLU A 334 -16.45 9.66 13.55
N LEU A 335 -15.88 10.87 13.56
CA LEU A 335 -16.04 11.84 14.64
C LEU A 335 -16.70 13.13 14.14
N PRO A 336 -18.04 13.21 14.05
CA PRO A 336 -18.70 14.45 13.66
C PRO A 336 -18.52 15.54 14.75
N PRO A 337 -18.31 16.83 14.38
CA PRO A 337 -18.03 17.90 15.35
C PRO A 337 -19.07 18.10 16.46
N HIS A 338 -20.33 17.71 16.23
CA HIS A 338 -21.46 17.91 17.15
C HIS A 338 -22.32 16.66 17.38
N HIS A 339 -21.84 15.48 16.98
CA HIS A 339 -22.54 14.21 17.23
C HIS A 339 -21.60 13.19 17.90
N ASN A 340 -22.18 12.09 18.36
CA ASN A 340 -21.46 10.98 18.96
C ASN A 340 -20.57 10.29 17.91
N PRO A 341 -19.44 9.66 18.30
CA PRO A 341 -18.66 8.80 17.42
C PRO A 341 -19.54 7.69 16.82
N THR A 342 -19.40 7.45 15.52
CA THR A 342 -20.15 6.39 14.81
C THR A 342 -19.17 5.36 14.26
N LEU A 343 -19.46 4.07 14.49
CA LEU A 343 -18.65 2.98 13.94
C LEU A 343 -18.86 2.89 12.42
N GLN A 344 -17.79 3.03 11.66
CA GLN A 344 -17.79 2.93 10.20
C GLN A 344 -17.39 1.52 9.74
N HIS A 345 -16.37 0.92 10.36
CA HIS A 345 -15.89 -0.40 9.98
C HIS A 345 -15.16 -1.12 11.13
N THR A 346 -15.16 -2.44 11.11
CA THR A 346 -14.39 -3.31 12.01
C THR A 346 -13.46 -4.20 11.18
N PHE A 347 -12.16 -4.00 11.34
CA PHE A 347 -11.13 -4.87 10.80
C PHE A 347 -10.88 -6.02 11.80
N SER A 348 -11.36 -7.22 11.48
CA SER A 348 -10.99 -8.44 12.21
C SER A 348 -9.61 -8.91 11.76
N HIS A 349 -8.80 -9.36 12.71
CA HIS A 349 -7.51 -10.00 12.45
C HIS A 349 -7.60 -11.52 12.41
N ASP A 350 -8.81 -12.10 12.30
CA ASP A 350 -9.01 -13.53 12.09
C ASP A 350 -8.76 -13.92 10.63
N SER A 351 -8.35 -15.17 10.41
CA SER A 351 -8.23 -15.72 9.06
C SER A 351 -9.61 -15.92 8.43
N PRO A 352 -9.84 -15.52 7.16
CA PRO A 352 -11.09 -15.81 6.47
C PRO A 352 -11.22 -17.32 6.27
N VAL A 353 -12.32 -17.90 6.79
CA VAL A 353 -12.65 -19.33 6.61
C VAL A 353 -12.61 -19.68 5.11
N PRO A 354 -11.86 -20.72 4.68
CA PRO A 354 -11.76 -21.08 3.27
C PRO A 354 -13.12 -21.47 2.69
N SER A 355 -13.46 -20.91 1.53
CA SER A 355 -14.62 -21.37 0.73
C SER A 355 -14.33 -22.64 -0.09
N ASP A 356 -13.18 -23.28 0.12
CA ASP A 356 -12.71 -24.46 -0.60
C ASP A 356 -12.34 -25.58 0.41
N PRO A 357 -13.07 -26.71 0.44
CA PRO A 357 -12.81 -27.82 1.35
C PRO A 357 -11.60 -28.69 0.97
N ALA A 358 -10.81 -28.32 -0.05
CA ALA A 358 -9.64 -29.06 -0.51
C ALA A 358 -8.28 -28.38 -0.23
N ALA A 359 -8.25 -27.21 0.42
CA ALA A 359 -7.00 -26.60 0.88
C ALA A 359 -6.50 -27.28 2.17
N GLU A 360 -5.27 -27.80 2.15
CA GLU A 360 -4.64 -28.36 3.37
C GLU A 360 -4.44 -27.26 4.43
N GLU A 361 -4.74 -27.59 5.68
CA GLU A 361 -4.71 -26.68 6.83
C GLU A 361 -3.30 -26.13 7.11
N THR A 362 -3.00 -24.91 6.66
CA THR A 362 -1.97 -24.08 7.30
C THR A 362 -2.62 -23.32 8.46
N ASP A 363 -2.76 -24.02 9.58
CA ASP A 363 -3.32 -23.53 10.85
C ASP A 363 -2.38 -22.53 11.53
N GLU A 364 -2.22 -21.35 10.94
CA GLU A 364 -1.63 -20.17 11.58
C GLU A 364 -2.72 -19.14 11.86
N ASP A 365 -3.35 -19.25 13.03
CA ASP A 365 -4.19 -18.22 13.63
C ASP A 365 -3.54 -16.84 13.44
N ILE A 366 -4.24 -15.92 12.78
CA ILE A 366 -3.79 -14.53 12.57
C ILE A 366 -4.06 -13.68 13.83
N GLY A 367 -5.01 -14.13 14.66
CA GLY A 367 -5.51 -13.50 15.87
C GLY A 367 -4.46 -13.16 16.93
N GLY A 368 -4.70 -12.04 17.61
CA GLY A 368 -3.91 -11.51 18.71
C GLY A 368 -4.28 -10.07 19.03
N ALA A 369 -4.08 -9.65 20.29
CA ALA A 369 -4.43 -8.30 20.73
C ALA A 369 -3.72 -7.21 19.91
N VAL A 370 -4.43 -6.15 19.53
CA VAL A 370 -3.87 -4.97 18.87
C VAL A 370 -3.36 -4.02 19.96
N LEU A 371 -2.03 -3.86 20.03
CA LEU A 371 -1.32 -3.17 21.11
C LEU A 371 -0.81 -1.78 20.70
N ALA A 372 -0.53 -1.58 19.41
CA ALA A 372 -0.04 -0.32 18.87
C ALA A 372 -0.73 0.06 17.56
N LEU A 373 -0.97 1.35 17.34
CA LEU A 373 -1.53 1.89 16.11
C LEU A 373 -0.68 3.06 15.59
N ALA A 374 -0.48 3.11 14.28
CA ALA A 374 0.01 4.29 13.57
C ALA A 374 -0.75 4.47 12.24
N VAL A 375 -0.72 5.68 11.68
CA VAL A 375 -1.43 6.05 10.45
C VAL A 375 -0.50 6.81 9.51
N ARG A 376 -0.55 6.52 8.21
CA ARG A 376 0.20 7.22 7.14
C ARG A 376 -0.63 7.27 5.86
N ASP A 377 -0.92 8.45 5.33
CA ASP A 377 -1.57 8.66 4.00
C ASP A 377 -2.80 7.77 3.70
N GLY A 378 -3.67 7.55 4.70
CA GLY A 378 -4.86 6.70 4.57
C GLY A 378 -4.60 5.19 4.78
N THR A 379 -3.41 4.81 5.24
CA THR A 379 -3.06 3.44 5.66
C THR A 379 -2.96 3.37 7.18
N ILE A 380 -3.58 2.36 7.79
CA ILE A 380 -3.49 2.02 9.21
C ILE A 380 -2.45 0.91 9.39
N PHE A 381 -1.62 1.04 10.41
CA PHE A 381 -0.70 0.02 10.88
C PHE A 381 -1.15 -0.42 12.27
N ALA A 382 -1.64 -1.66 12.39
CA ALA A 382 -2.06 -2.29 13.62
C ALA A 382 -0.99 -3.29 14.07
N GLY A 383 -0.14 -2.86 15.01
CA GLY A 383 0.88 -3.70 15.65
C GLY A 383 0.24 -4.51 16.77
N GLY A 384 0.43 -5.82 16.73
CA GLY A 384 -0.20 -6.74 17.67
C GLY A 384 0.76 -7.75 18.28
N GLN A 385 0.17 -8.76 18.90
CA GLN A 385 0.89 -9.86 19.51
C GLN A 385 1.66 -10.71 18.48
N ALA A 386 2.62 -11.50 18.98
CA ALA A 386 3.48 -12.37 18.18
C ALA A 386 4.30 -11.67 17.09
N GLY A 387 4.43 -10.34 17.16
CA GLY A 387 5.30 -9.53 16.30
C GLY A 387 4.73 -9.20 14.93
N ARG A 388 3.42 -9.33 14.75
CA ARG A 388 2.74 -9.00 13.49
C ARG A 388 2.29 -7.53 13.47
N VAL A 389 2.38 -6.90 12.31
CA VAL A 389 1.80 -5.58 12.02
C VAL A 389 0.88 -5.71 10.81
N ALA A 390 -0.42 -5.70 11.05
CA ALA A 390 -1.42 -5.70 9.98
C ALA A 390 -1.52 -4.29 9.37
N VAL A 391 -1.54 -4.23 8.04
CA VAL A 391 -1.56 -3.00 7.25
C VAL A 391 -2.90 -2.93 6.54
N TRP A 392 -3.74 -1.97 6.90
CA TRP A 392 -5.09 -1.81 6.37
C TRP A 392 -5.22 -0.52 5.58
N ASP A 393 -5.93 -0.56 4.46
CA ASP A 393 -6.23 0.65 3.68
C ASP A 393 -7.61 1.20 4.04
N VAL A 394 -7.68 2.51 4.32
CA VAL A 394 -8.89 3.19 4.82
C VAL A 394 -9.87 3.58 3.70
N GLU A 395 -9.43 3.57 2.44
CA GLU A 395 -10.30 3.88 1.29
C GLU A 395 -11.00 2.61 0.78
N THR A 396 -10.28 1.50 0.70
CA THR A 396 -10.80 0.19 0.24
C THR A 396 -11.31 -0.72 1.35
N LEU A 397 -11.01 -0.41 2.62
CA LEU A 397 -11.37 -1.21 3.80
C LEU A 397 -10.86 -2.67 3.73
N THR A 398 -9.67 -2.88 3.14
CA THR A 398 -9.08 -4.21 2.97
C THR A 398 -7.69 -4.32 3.61
N LEU A 399 -7.33 -5.54 4.01
CA LEU A 399 -5.97 -5.88 4.41
C LEU A 399 -5.06 -5.77 3.19
N VAL A 400 -4.00 -4.97 3.31
CA VAL A 400 -2.96 -4.77 2.29
C VAL A 400 -1.85 -5.80 2.48
N ARG A 401 -1.36 -5.95 3.72
CA ARG A 401 -0.25 -6.85 4.07
C ARG A 401 -0.22 -7.11 5.57
N VAL A 402 0.41 -8.22 5.98
CA VAL A 402 0.91 -8.41 7.36
C VAL A 402 2.43 -8.35 7.30
N LEU A 403 3.04 -7.44 8.07
CA LEU A 403 4.49 -7.39 8.29
C LEU A 403 4.82 -8.22 9.53
N VAL A 404 5.98 -8.87 9.53
CA VAL A 404 6.50 -9.58 10.72
C VAL A 404 7.74 -8.84 11.19
N ALA A 405 7.68 -8.24 12.37
CA ALA A 405 8.80 -7.62 13.05
C ALA A 405 9.74 -8.70 13.59
N ALA A 406 9.25 -9.51 14.53
CA ALA A 406 9.98 -10.62 15.13
C ALA A 406 9.01 -11.74 15.53
N GLU A 407 9.25 -12.96 15.04
CA GLU A 407 8.38 -14.13 15.29
C GLU A 407 8.18 -14.35 16.80
N GLY A 408 6.96 -14.17 17.30
CA GLY A 408 6.60 -14.43 18.70
C GLY A 408 6.94 -13.30 19.70
N VAL A 409 7.26 -12.09 19.23
CA VAL A 409 7.61 -10.94 20.10
C VAL A 409 6.68 -9.75 19.84
N ASP A 410 5.85 -9.41 20.81
CA ASP A 410 4.80 -8.38 20.69
C ASP A 410 5.33 -7.01 20.21
N VAL A 411 4.57 -6.36 19.32
CA VAL A 411 4.80 -4.98 18.87
C VAL A 411 4.08 -4.03 19.83
N LEU A 412 4.83 -3.27 20.62
CA LEU A 412 4.29 -2.46 21.71
C LEU A 412 4.15 -0.97 21.37
N SER A 413 4.87 -0.50 20.35
CA SER A 413 4.71 0.87 19.85
C SER A 413 5.03 0.95 18.36
N LEU A 414 4.32 1.84 17.67
CA LEU A 414 4.52 2.16 16.26
C LEU A 414 4.73 3.67 16.12
N SER A 415 5.65 4.07 15.24
CA SER A 415 5.84 5.46 14.84
C SER A 415 6.05 5.54 13.33
N VAL A 416 5.62 6.63 12.71
CA VAL A 416 5.86 6.93 11.29
C VAL A 416 6.66 8.22 11.21
N LEU A 417 7.72 8.24 10.40
CA LEU A 417 8.50 9.44 10.12
C LEU A 417 8.63 9.59 8.60
N GLY A 418 7.93 10.57 8.03
CA GLY A 418 7.80 10.72 6.58
C GLY A 418 7.17 9.47 5.96
N GLN A 419 7.91 8.77 5.11
CA GLN A 419 7.44 7.54 4.47
C GLN A 419 7.76 6.25 5.22
N ASP A 420 8.62 6.27 6.24
CA ASP A 420 9.11 5.05 6.89
C ASP A 420 8.33 4.72 8.17
N LEU A 421 8.05 3.43 8.36
CA LEU A 421 7.41 2.87 9.55
C LEU A 421 8.48 2.31 10.49
N TYR A 422 8.37 2.64 11.77
CA TYR A 422 9.21 2.14 12.86
C TYR A 422 8.33 1.33 13.81
N ALA A 423 8.56 0.02 13.90
CA ALA A 423 7.93 -0.83 14.91
C ALA A 423 8.91 -1.12 16.05
N CYS A 424 8.43 -0.94 17.27
CA CYS A 424 9.19 -1.16 18.49
C CYS A 424 8.67 -2.41 19.21
N THR A 425 9.56 -3.37 19.42
CA THR A 425 9.23 -4.71 19.92
C THR A 425 9.58 -4.90 21.40
N ALA A 426 8.91 -5.87 22.04
CA ALA A 426 9.12 -6.21 23.45
C ALA A 426 10.55 -6.70 23.78
N ASP A 427 11.32 -7.18 22.80
CA ASP A 427 12.71 -7.62 22.98
C ASP A 427 13.75 -6.49 22.89
N GLY A 428 13.33 -5.23 22.73
CA GLY A 428 14.21 -4.06 22.75
C GLY A 428 14.70 -3.58 21.38
N TYR A 429 14.19 -4.16 20.29
CA TYR A 429 14.56 -3.80 18.93
C TYR A 429 13.62 -2.76 18.29
N VAL A 430 14.17 -2.02 17.34
CA VAL A 430 13.41 -1.18 16.40
C VAL A 430 13.60 -1.74 15.01
N HIS A 431 12.49 -2.05 14.35
CA HIS A 431 12.41 -2.53 12.99
C HIS A 431 11.87 -1.43 12.08
N CYS A 432 12.50 -1.24 10.92
CA CYS A 432 12.17 -0.17 9.99
C CYS A 432 11.65 -0.76 8.68
N TRP A 433 10.57 -0.19 8.12
CA TRP A 433 10.09 -0.51 6.78
C TRP A 433 9.91 0.75 5.93
N SER A 434 10.20 0.63 4.64
CA SER A 434 9.97 1.67 3.64
C SER A 434 8.46 1.91 3.37
N SER A 435 8.15 2.91 2.54
CA SER A 435 6.82 3.07 1.93
C SER A 435 6.34 1.83 1.18
N THR A 436 7.24 1.05 0.58
CA THR A 436 6.97 -0.21 -0.15
C THR A 436 6.96 -1.46 0.74
N PHE A 437 6.95 -1.30 2.07
CA PHE A 437 6.98 -2.39 3.05
C PHE A 437 8.21 -3.31 2.95
N GLN A 438 9.32 -2.82 2.38
CA GLN A 438 10.60 -3.51 2.45
C GLN A 438 11.22 -3.26 3.82
N HIS A 439 11.65 -4.30 4.52
CA HIS A 439 12.36 -4.16 5.80
C HIS A 439 13.74 -3.56 5.54
N THR A 440 13.94 -2.29 5.92
CA THR A 440 15.12 -1.48 5.57
C THR A 440 16.24 -1.58 6.60
N ALA A 441 15.89 -1.67 7.89
CA ALA A 441 16.86 -1.74 8.98
C ALA A 441 16.26 -2.42 10.21
N VAL A 442 17.13 -3.00 11.04
CA VAL A 442 16.81 -3.42 12.40
C VAL A 442 17.97 -3.05 13.32
N TYR A 443 17.68 -2.53 14.51
CA TYR A 443 18.71 -2.21 15.50
C TYR A 443 18.19 -2.38 16.93
N HIS A 444 19.08 -2.86 17.80
CA HIS A 444 18.80 -3.03 19.23
C HIS A 444 18.87 -1.66 19.93
N ALA A 445 17.72 -1.11 20.31
CA ALA A 445 17.61 0.22 20.88
C ALA A 445 17.78 0.22 22.41
N HIS A 446 17.09 -0.69 23.10
CA HIS A 446 16.97 -0.73 24.57
C HIS A 446 17.24 -2.12 25.12
N SER A 447 17.65 -2.22 26.38
CA SER A 447 17.88 -3.52 27.05
C SER A 447 16.64 -4.11 27.72
N GLY A 448 15.45 -3.57 27.40
CA GLY A 448 14.15 -4.01 27.89
C GLY A 448 13.06 -3.54 26.93
N MET A 449 11.82 -3.99 27.16
CA MET A 449 10.65 -3.68 26.33
C MET A 449 10.56 -2.19 26.00
N ILE A 450 10.50 -1.85 24.71
CA ILE A 450 10.19 -0.49 24.28
C ILE A 450 8.68 -0.32 24.40
N LEU A 451 8.23 0.55 25.31
CA LEU A 451 6.82 0.71 25.65
C LEU A 451 6.18 1.90 24.92
N SER A 452 7.01 2.85 24.48
CA SER A 452 6.55 4.05 23.78
C SER A 452 7.58 4.51 22.76
N SER A 453 7.08 5.09 21.66
CA SER A 453 7.89 5.75 20.64
C SER A 453 7.14 6.97 20.10
N ILE A 454 7.89 7.98 19.65
CA ILE A 454 7.34 9.13 18.92
C ILE A 454 8.35 9.62 17.88
N ALA A 455 7.85 9.93 16.70
CA ALA A 455 8.61 10.55 15.61
C ALA A 455 8.44 12.08 15.66
N ILE A 456 9.54 12.82 15.54
CA ILE A 456 9.56 14.29 15.51
C ILE A 456 10.00 14.74 14.12
N ALA A 457 9.01 14.94 13.23
CA ALA A 457 9.21 15.27 11.82
C ALA A 457 10.16 16.47 11.60
N SER A 458 9.94 17.56 12.33
CA SER A 458 10.71 18.82 12.24
C SER A 458 12.22 18.68 12.51
N SER A 459 12.65 17.60 13.17
CA SER A 459 14.06 17.33 13.49
C SER A 459 14.63 16.06 12.86
N GLY A 460 13.80 15.21 12.22
CA GLY A 460 14.22 13.93 11.65
C GLY A 460 14.63 12.90 12.72
N VAL A 461 13.95 12.94 13.88
CA VAL A 461 14.34 12.17 15.08
C VAL A 461 13.25 11.20 15.49
N LEU A 462 13.65 9.97 15.80
CA LEU A 462 12.83 9.00 16.53
C LEU A 462 13.21 9.03 18.01
N VAL A 463 12.23 9.12 18.90
CA VAL A 463 12.42 9.02 20.35
C VAL A 463 11.78 7.71 20.83
N THR A 464 12.51 6.92 21.61
CA THR A 464 12.03 5.64 22.17
C THR A 464 12.14 5.64 23.69
N GLY A 465 11.10 5.13 24.36
CA GLY A 465 11.02 5.00 25.82
C GLY A 465 10.77 3.55 26.21
N ALA A 466 11.49 3.05 27.21
CA ALA A 466 11.50 1.63 27.54
C ALA A 466 11.46 1.31 29.04
N GLY A 467 11.27 0.02 29.33
CA GLY A 467 11.40 -0.58 30.65
C GLY A 467 12.81 -0.57 31.25
N ASP A 468 13.84 -0.11 30.51
CA ASP A 468 15.21 0.08 31.01
C ASP A 468 15.44 1.46 31.69
N ASN A 469 14.34 2.14 32.04
CA ASN A 469 14.28 3.45 32.68
C ASN A 469 15.01 4.55 31.88
N SER A 470 15.06 4.42 30.56
CA SER A 470 15.70 5.39 29.67
C SER A 470 14.81 5.84 28.51
N VAL A 471 15.02 7.08 28.10
CA VAL A 471 14.52 7.66 26.84
C VAL A 471 15.72 7.84 25.92
N LYS A 472 15.68 7.25 24.73
CA LYS A 472 16.73 7.34 23.72
C LYS A 472 16.26 8.16 22.53
N ILE A 473 17.18 8.97 22.01
CA ILE A 473 16.93 9.92 20.93
C ILE A 473 17.80 9.51 19.75
N TRP A 474 17.18 9.16 18.64
CA TRP A 474 17.83 8.58 17.46
C TRP A 474 17.68 9.51 16.26
N GLU A 475 18.80 9.91 15.66
CA GLU A 475 18.82 10.54 14.34
C GLU A 475 18.72 9.40 13.32
N VAL A 476 17.55 9.31 12.70
CA VAL A 476 17.24 8.33 11.66
C VAL A 476 17.43 9.01 10.31
N GLY A 477 18.20 8.38 9.42
CA GLY A 477 18.84 9.08 8.31
C GLY A 477 17.88 9.49 7.20
N GLY A 478 17.59 10.79 7.10
CA GLY A 478 17.12 11.38 5.84
C GLY A 478 18.17 11.24 4.71
N PRO A 479 17.80 11.52 3.45
CA PRO A 479 18.70 11.37 2.30
C PRO A 479 20.03 12.11 2.49
N ARG A 480 21.14 11.48 2.11
CA ARG A 480 22.48 12.09 2.19
C ARG A 480 22.69 13.17 1.12
N GLY A 481 22.08 14.34 1.31
CA GLY A 481 22.18 15.50 0.40
C GLY A 481 22.91 16.72 0.97
N ARG A 482 22.79 17.01 2.27
CA ARG A 482 23.29 18.27 2.86
C ARG A 482 24.47 18.13 3.83
N LYS A 483 25.67 18.59 3.41
CA LYS A 483 26.73 18.98 4.35
C LYS A 483 26.30 20.25 5.11
N ARG A 484 25.65 20.06 6.26
CA ARG A 484 25.26 21.16 7.16
C ARG A 484 26.50 21.96 7.59
N ARG A 485 26.66 23.18 7.06
CA ARG A 485 27.67 24.14 7.54
C ARG A 485 27.40 24.44 9.03
N ASN A 486 28.45 24.50 9.83
CA ASN A 486 28.43 24.73 11.28
C ASN A 486 27.26 25.61 11.75
N SER A 487 26.25 24.98 12.33
CA SER A 487 25.15 25.62 13.08
C SER A 487 24.93 24.78 14.34
N LYS A 488 24.94 25.42 15.51
CA LYS A 488 25.04 24.76 16.81
C LYS A 488 23.69 24.41 17.46
N ASN A 489 22.58 24.69 16.79
CA ASN A 489 21.24 24.58 17.35
C ASN A 489 20.44 23.54 16.57
N LEU A 490 19.93 22.51 17.27
CA LEU A 490 19.10 21.45 16.68
C LEU A 490 17.62 21.85 16.52
N TRP A 491 17.29 23.13 16.71
CA TRP A 491 15.91 23.56 16.98
C TRP A 491 15.67 25.00 16.51
N PRO A 492 14.47 25.35 15.99
CA PRO A 492 14.10 26.72 15.65
C PRO A 492 14.06 27.67 16.86
N SER A 493 14.06 28.98 16.61
CA SER A 493 14.03 30.03 17.66
C SER A 493 12.80 30.94 17.63
N GLU A 494 11.87 30.72 16.70
CA GLU A 494 10.59 31.44 16.59
C GLU A 494 9.45 30.42 16.46
N PRO A 495 8.24 30.73 16.98
CA PRO A 495 7.10 29.85 16.89
C PRO A 495 6.62 29.77 15.44
N VAL A 496 6.33 28.56 14.95
CA VAL A 496 5.67 28.37 13.67
C VAL A 496 4.36 27.64 13.92
N ASP A 497 3.25 28.22 13.45
CA ASP A 497 1.93 27.59 13.56
C ASP A 497 1.93 26.24 12.80
N ASP A 498 1.44 25.19 13.48
CA ASP A 498 1.27 23.79 13.05
C ASP A 498 1.74 23.45 11.62
N ILE A 499 2.98 22.94 11.47
CA ILE A 499 3.49 22.48 10.17
C ILE A 499 3.01 21.06 9.85
N HIS A 500 2.40 20.95 8.67
CA HIS A 500 1.84 19.76 8.05
C HIS A 500 2.90 18.77 7.51
N ASP A 501 2.53 17.49 7.40
CA ASP A 501 3.27 16.48 6.62
C ASP A 501 3.11 16.75 5.11
N GLU A 502 4.05 17.51 4.55
CA GLU A 502 3.99 18.00 3.18
C GLU A 502 4.61 17.04 2.14
N ASP A 503 3.74 16.66 1.20
CA ASP A 503 3.96 16.52 -0.24
C ASP A 503 5.15 15.76 -0.85
N VAL A 504 4.77 14.77 -1.66
CA VAL A 504 5.59 14.16 -2.74
C VAL A 504 6.04 15.20 -3.79
N LEU A 505 5.37 16.35 -3.89
CA LEU A 505 5.67 17.44 -4.83
C LEU A 505 6.18 18.74 -4.17
N GLY A 506 6.17 18.87 -2.84
CA GLY A 506 6.62 20.10 -2.14
C GLY A 506 8.12 20.32 -2.26
N LEU A 507 8.87 19.23 -2.50
CA LEU A 507 10.29 19.25 -2.83
C LEU A 507 10.61 19.89 -4.20
N VAL A 508 9.60 20.20 -5.02
CA VAL A 508 9.80 20.85 -6.33
C VAL A 508 10.11 22.35 -6.18
N TYR A 509 9.71 23.01 -5.08
CA TYR A 509 9.93 24.46 -4.92
C TYR A 509 11.04 24.88 -3.94
N GLU A 510 11.38 24.10 -2.91
CA GLU A 510 12.55 24.39 -2.06
C GLU A 510 13.45 23.16 -1.76
N GLY A 511 14.06 22.64 -2.82
CA GLY A 511 15.50 22.37 -2.80
C GLY A 511 15.98 20.95 -2.51
N GLU A 512 16.42 20.27 -3.58
CA GLU A 512 17.77 19.68 -3.63
C GLU A 512 18.26 19.45 -5.08
N LEU A 513 18.41 20.54 -5.84
CA LEU A 513 19.16 20.57 -7.11
C LEU A 513 20.12 21.77 -7.14
N GLU A 514 21.30 21.63 -6.52
CA GLU A 514 22.48 22.43 -6.88
C GLU A 514 23.08 21.93 -8.21
N ALA A 515 22.25 21.97 -9.25
CA ALA A 515 22.61 21.84 -10.65
C ALA A 515 21.69 22.79 -11.43
N GLU A 516 22.24 23.59 -12.34
CA GLU A 516 21.52 24.63 -13.07
C GLU A 516 20.27 24.05 -13.77
N GLY A 517 19.06 24.41 -13.32
CA GLY A 517 17.79 23.91 -13.88
C GLY A 517 16.78 23.30 -12.90
N ALA A 518 16.76 23.70 -11.62
CA ALA A 518 15.79 23.19 -10.63
C ALA A 518 14.31 23.46 -10.99
N ASP A 519 14.02 24.49 -11.80
CA ASP A 519 12.68 24.81 -12.31
C ASP A 519 12.21 23.92 -13.50
N ASP A 520 12.94 22.87 -13.88
CA ASP A 520 12.57 21.97 -15.00
C ASP A 520 11.53 20.91 -14.58
N PRO A 521 10.26 20.99 -15.02
CA PRO A 521 9.23 19.97 -14.72
C PRO A 521 9.61 18.57 -15.23
N SER A 522 10.55 18.47 -16.17
CA SER A 522 11.08 17.18 -16.65
C SER A 522 11.75 16.34 -15.55
N ASN A 523 12.18 16.93 -14.44
CA ASN A 523 12.75 16.19 -13.31
C ASN A 523 11.66 15.50 -12.47
N ALA A 524 10.48 16.12 -12.34
CA ALA A 524 9.34 15.55 -11.63
C ALA A 524 8.75 14.33 -12.38
N LEU A 525 8.68 14.37 -13.71
CA LEU A 525 8.26 13.23 -14.54
C LEU A 525 9.18 12.02 -14.34
N ILE A 526 10.50 12.22 -14.38
CA ILE A 526 11.48 11.12 -14.18
C ILE A 526 11.42 10.58 -12.74
N TYR A 527 11.22 11.45 -11.75
CA TYR A 527 11.03 11.03 -10.36
C TYR A 527 9.76 10.18 -10.20
N ALA A 528 8.61 10.64 -10.72
CA ALA A 528 7.36 9.89 -10.69
C ALA A 528 7.50 8.53 -11.39
N LEU A 529 8.14 8.49 -12.56
CA LEU A 529 8.43 7.25 -13.28
C LEU A 529 9.32 6.30 -12.46
N SER A 530 10.31 6.83 -11.71
CA SER A 530 11.15 6.00 -10.83
C SER A 530 10.37 5.33 -9.71
N LYS A 531 9.33 5.99 -9.19
CA LYS A 531 8.42 5.43 -8.18
C LYS A 531 7.44 4.43 -8.80
N PHE A 532 6.95 4.70 -10.01
CA PHE A 532 6.00 3.83 -10.70
C PHE A 532 6.64 2.51 -11.17
N VAL A 533 7.87 2.56 -11.69
CA VAL A 533 8.67 1.38 -12.05
C VAL A 533 9.09 0.56 -10.82
N ALA A 534 9.21 1.18 -9.64
CA ALA A 534 9.50 0.49 -8.39
C ALA A 534 8.35 -0.37 -7.85
N ILE A 535 7.14 -0.26 -8.42
CA ILE A 535 6.01 -1.14 -8.11
C ILE A 535 6.01 -2.28 -9.15
N PRO A 536 6.25 -3.54 -8.76
CA PRO A 536 6.34 -4.67 -9.69
C PRO A 536 4.95 -5.20 -10.06
N SER A 537 4.13 -4.34 -10.67
CA SER A 537 2.75 -4.59 -11.09
C SER A 537 2.64 -5.60 -12.23
N VAL A 538 3.08 -6.84 -12.00
CA VAL A 538 2.84 -7.93 -12.92
C VAL A 538 1.37 -8.30 -12.85
N SER A 539 0.69 -8.41 -14.00
CA SER A 539 -0.77 -8.64 -14.10
C SER A 539 -1.31 -9.72 -13.12
N SER A 540 -0.60 -10.84 -12.97
CA SER A 540 -0.96 -11.92 -12.03
C SER A 540 -0.66 -11.64 -10.55
N ALA A 541 0.24 -10.70 -10.25
CA ALA A 541 0.56 -10.21 -8.91
C ALA A 541 -0.41 -9.09 -8.51
N ARG A 542 -1.66 -9.48 -8.25
CA ARG A 542 -2.79 -8.56 -8.01
C ARG A 542 -2.56 -7.51 -6.93
N GLU A 543 -1.81 -7.83 -5.88
CA GLU A 543 -1.53 -6.88 -4.80
C GLU A 543 -0.59 -5.76 -5.26
N ASP A 544 0.46 -6.08 -6.01
CA ASP A 544 1.37 -5.08 -6.59
C ASP A 544 0.64 -4.27 -7.69
N CYS A 545 -0.27 -4.90 -8.46
CA CYS A 545 -1.16 -4.20 -9.38
C CYS A 545 -2.14 -3.25 -8.68
N LYS A 546 -2.72 -3.64 -7.54
CA LYS A 546 -3.61 -2.80 -6.74
C LYS A 546 -2.85 -1.62 -6.13
N GLN A 547 -1.62 -1.83 -5.67
CA GLN A 547 -0.72 -0.75 -5.22
C GLN A 547 -0.35 0.21 -6.35
N ALA A 548 -0.09 -0.29 -7.56
CA ALA A 548 0.16 0.54 -8.74
C ALA A 548 -1.07 1.39 -9.10
N ALA A 549 -2.27 0.82 -9.09
CA ALA A 549 -3.51 1.56 -9.31
C ALA A 549 -3.73 2.66 -8.26
N VAL A 550 -3.60 2.35 -6.96
CA VAL A 550 -3.71 3.32 -5.86
C VAL A 550 -2.65 4.43 -5.99
N TRP A 551 -1.41 4.08 -6.31
CA TRP A 551 -0.34 5.06 -6.54
C TRP A 551 -0.64 5.97 -7.73
N LEU A 552 -1.11 5.41 -8.85
CA LEU A 552 -1.42 6.17 -10.06
C LEU A 552 -2.62 7.10 -9.85
N LYS A 553 -3.67 6.63 -9.14
CA LYS A 553 -4.80 7.45 -8.70
C LYS A 553 -4.34 8.64 -7.86
N LYS A 554 -3.48 8.42 -6.86
CA LYS A 554 -2.88 9.48 -6.03
C LYS A 554 -2.01 10.44 -6.85
N CYS A 555 -1.19 9.92 -7.78
CA CYS A 555 -0.36 10.72 -8.68
C CYS A 555 -1.21 11.63 -9.59
N PHE A 556 -2.26 11.09 -10.22
CA PHE A 556 -3.19 11.89 -11.04
C PHE A 556 -3.94 12.94 -10.21
N SER A 557 -4.35 12.65 -8.97
CA SER A 557 -4.93 13.66 -8.06
C SER A 557 -3.96 14.81 -7.81
N GLN A 558 -2.70 14.49 -7.47
CA GLN A 558 -1.64 15.47 -7.20
C GLN A 558 -1.29 16.32 -8.43
N LEU A 559 -1.39 15.75 -9.64
CA LEU A 559 -1.23 16.47 -10.90
C LEU A 559 -2.43 17.36 -11.28
N GLY A 560 -3.52 17.34 -10.50
CA GLY A 560 -4.70 18.18 -10.68
C GLY A 560 -5.89 17.53 -11.41
N ALA A 561 -5.91 16.20 -11.56
CA ALA A 561 -7.07 15.48 -12.09
C ALA A 561 -8.07 15.10 -10.99
N ASP A 562 -9.35 15.07 -11.36
CA ASP A 562 -10.38 14.36 -10.59
C ASP A 562 -10.24 12.86 -10.87
N SER A 563 -9.83 12.05 -9.89
CA SER A 563 -9.41 10.65 -10.11
C SER A 563 -10.01 9.65 -9.12
N CYS A 564 -10.25 8.43 -9.60
CA CYS A 564 -10.85 7.35 -8.82
C CYS A 564 -10.34 5.97 -9.27
N LEU A 565 -10.57 4.98 -8.42
CA LEU A 565 -10.43 3.57 -8.77
C LEU A 565 -11.80 2.95 -9.05
N VAL A 566 -11.82 1.98 -9.95
CA VAL A 566 -13.02 1.21 -10.29
C VAL A 566 -12.67 -0.27 -10.24
N SER A 567 -13.33 -0.98 -9.34
CA SER A 567 -13.20 -2.43 -9.16
C SER A 567 -14.60 -3.01 -8.97
N SER A 568 -15.37 -3.05 -10.05
CA SER A 568 -16.74 -3.57 -10.09
C SER A 568 -16.81 -5.07 -10.40
N VAL A 569 -15.69 -5.67 -10.83
CA VAL A 569 -15.57 -7.08 -11.21
C VAL A 569 -14.61 -7.78 -10.25
N ALA A 570 -15.09 -8.83 -9.57
CA ALA A 570 -14.24 -9.67 -8.73
C ALA A 570 -13.16 -10.36 -9.58
N ASN A 571 -11.96 -10.56 -9.01
CA ASN A 571 -10.82 -11.21 -9.66
C ASN A 571 -10.17 -10.46 -10.85
N VAL A 572 -10.46 -9.17 -11.04
CA VAL A 572 -9.85 -8.32 -12.07
C VAL A 572 -9.14 -7.13 -11.41
N ASN A 573 -7.96 -6.75 -11.93
CA ASN A 573 -7.20 -5.60 -11.44
C ASN A 573 -7.98 -4.26 -11.63
N PRO A 574 -7.87 -3.27 -10.71
CA PRO A 574 -8.70 -2.07 -10.77
C PRO A 574 -8.41 -1.15 -11.96
N LEU A 575 -9.46 -0.63 -12.59
CA LEU A 575 -9.36 0.41 -13.61
C LEU A 575 -9.13 1.79 -12.95
N VAL A 576 -8.10 2.52 -13.38
CA VAL A 576 -7.85 3.91 -12.95
C VAL A 576 -8.53 4.86 -13.94
N LEU A 577 -9.49 5.64 -13.45
CA LEU A 577 -10.18 6.67 -14.23
C LEU A 577 -9.87 8.05 -13.63
N ALA A 578 -9.32 8.95 -14.43
CA ALA A 578 -9.06 10.33 -14.03
C ALA A 578 -9.47 11.34 -15.12
N THR A 579 -9.74 12.59 -14.75
CA THR A 579 -10.02 13.68 -15.70
C THR A 579 -9.34 14.98 -15.30
N PHE A 580 -8.40 15.43 -16.13
CA PHE A 580 -7.90 16.80 -16.10
C PHE A 580 -8.93 17.69 -16.79
N ARG A 581 -9.53 18.62 -16.06
CA ARG A 581 -10.57 19.51 -16.60
C ARG A 581 -9.95 20.79 -17.18
N GLY A 582 -10.20 21.04 -18.46
CA GLY A 582 -9.77 22.26 -19.14
C GLY A 582 -10.53 23.50 -18.67
N ARG A 583 -10.06 24.68 -19.09
CA ARG A 583 -10.70 25.96 -18.81
C ARG A 583 -12.16 25.99 -19.29
N PRO A 584 -13.08 26.68 -18.61
CA PRO A 584 -14.44 26.88 -19.13
C PRO A 584 -14.41 27.40 -20.58
N PRO A 585 -15.23 26.85 -21.49
CA PRO A 585 -15.26 27.29 -22.88
C PRO A 585 -15.65 28.77 -22.95
N ALA A 586 -15.18 29.46 -24.00
CA ALA A 586 -15.47 30.89 -24.19
C ALA A 586 -16.99 31.13 -24.34
N PRO A 587 -17.51 32.32 -23.97
CA PRO A 587 -18.94 32.62 -24.14
C PRO A 587 -19.37 32.49 -25.61
N GLY A 588 -20.12 31.42 -25.93
CA GLY A 588 -20.58 31.10 -27.29
C GLY A 588 -19.98 29.82 -27.89
N ALA A 589 -18.92 29.26 -27.29
CA ALA A 589 -18.39 27.94 -27.65
C ALA A 589 -19.30 26.80 -27.16
N GLN A 590 -19.30 25.68 -27.87
CA GLN A 590 -20.38 24.68 -27.76
C GLN A 590 -20.12 23.65 -26.64
N ARG A 591 -18.87 23.18 -26.51
CA ARG A 591 -18.32 22.44 -25.36
C ARG A 591 -16.79 22.40 -25.44
N ARG A 592 -16.09 21.95 -24.39
CA ARG A 592 -14.66 21.62 -24.53
C ARG A 592 -14.50 20.34 -25.35
N PRO A 593 -13.47 20.23 -26.23
CA PRO A 593 -13.02 18.94 -26.74
C PRO A 593 -12.65 18.00 -25.58
N ARG A 594 -12.98 16.71 -25.72
CA ARG A 594 -12.70 15.65 -24.75
C ARG A 594 -11.86 14.56 -25.37
N ILE A 595 -10.64 14.39 -24.87
CA ILE A 595 -9.69 13.40 -25.36
C ILE A 595 -9.56 12.30 -24.32
N LEU A 596 -9.81 11.04 -24.71
CA LEU A 596 -9.56 9.89 -23.83
C LEU A 596 -8.17 9.32 -24.10
N TYR A 597 -7.30 9.32 -23.10
CA TYR A 597 -6.07 8.53 -23.14
C TYR A 597 -6.35 7.12 -22.65
N TYR A 598 -5.97 6.12 -23.44
CA TYR A 598 -5.90 4.72 -23.02
C TYR A 598 -4.44 4.27 -22.87
N GLY A 599 -4.16 3.57 -21.78
CA GLY A 599 -2.88 2.93 -21.48
C GLY A 599 -3.03 1.85 -20.40
N HIS A 600 -1.92 1.32 -19.91
CA HIS A 600 -1.93 0.33 -18.81
C HIS A 600 -0.80 0.55 -17.81
N TYR A 601 -0.99 0.02 -16.59
CA TYR A 601 -0.02 0.07 -15.50
C TYR A 601 0.58 -1.29 -15.16
N ASP A 602 0.00 -2.39 -15.67
CA ASP A 602 0.57 -3.72 -15.52
C ASP A 602 1.69 -3.97 -16.54
N VAL A 603 2.57 -4.93 -16.22
CA VAL A 603 3.80 -5.22 -16.98
C VAL A 603 4.04 -6.73 -17.03
N ILE A 604 4.72 -7.26 -18.05
CA ILE A 604 5.18 -8.65 -17.97
C ILE A 604 6.18 -8.87 -16.83
N SER A 605 6.22 -10.10 -16.31
CA SER A 605 7.24 -10.55 -15.37
C SER A 605 8.67 -10.29 -15.88
N ALA A 606 9.57 -9.92 -14.97
CA ALA A 606 11.00 -9.74 -15.24
C ALA A 606 11.81 -10.84 -14.54
N PRO A 607 12.52 -11.73 -15.26
CA PRO A 607 13.36 -12.73 -14.63
C PRO A 607 14.59 -12.08 -13.96
N PRO A 608 15.06 -12.57 -12.80
CA PRO A 608 16.21 -11.99 -12.08
C PRO A 608 17.56 -12.20 -12.77
N LEU A 609 17.61 -12.96 -13.87
CA LEU A 609 18.80 -13.22 -14.68
C LEU A 609 18.66 -12.59 -16.07
N GLY A 610 19.76 -12.05 -16.60
CA GLY A 610 19.83 -11.44 -17.94
C GLY A 610 19.66 -9.91 -17.98
N TRP A 611 19.28 -9.28 -16.87
CA TRP A 611 19.29 -7.83 -16.73
C TRP A 611 20.65 -7.31 -16.25
N THR A 612 21.01 -6.12 -16.70
CA THR A 612 22.23 -5.38 -16.31
C THR A 612 22.07 -4.57 -15.03
N SER A 613 20.82 -4.22 -14.69
CA SER A 613 20.38 -3.58 -13.44
C SER A 613 19.15 -4.30 -12.90
N ASP A 614 18.72 -3.99 -11.68
CA ASP A 614 17.45 -4.48 -11.14
C ASP A 614 16.28 -3.95 -12.01
N PRO A 615 15.40 -4.83 -12.55
CA PRO A 615 14.30 -4.42 -13.43
C PRO A 615 13.30 -3.48 -12.76
N PHE A 616 13.12 -3.57 -11.44
CA PHE A 616 12.19 -2.71 -10.70
C PHE A 616 12.92 -1.58 -9.96
N LYS A 617 14.09 -1.19 -10.45
CA LYS A 617 14.82 -0.01 -9.99
C LYS A 617 15.29 0.82 -11.19
N LEU A 618 14.55 1.88 -11.48
CA LEU A 618 14.85 2.78 -12.59
C LEU A 618 16.32 3.25 -12.53
N SER A 619 17.05 3.03 -13.61
CA SER A 619 18.47 3.43 -13.71
C SER A 619 18.75 4.18 -15.02
N GLY A 620 19.51 5.28 -14.95
CA GLY A 620 19.86 6.09 -16.10
C GLY A 620 21.23 5.72 -16.67
N HIS A 621 21.31 5.43 -17.97
CA HIS A 621 22.57 5.16 -18.66
C HIS A 621 22.51 5.63 -20.13
N ASN A 622 23.56 6.30 -20.61
CA ASN A 622 23.68 6.82 -21.99
C ASN A 622 22.46 7.61 -22.52
N GLY A 623 21.74 8.35 -21.67
CA GLY A 623 20.56 9.13 -22.06
C GLY A 623 19.26 8.33 -22.19
N ALA A 624 19.27 7.05 -21.81
CA ALA A 624 18.08 6.23 -21.64
C ALA A 624 17.86 5.87 -20.16
N LEU A 625 16.60 5.63 -19.79
CA LEU A 625 16.18 5.11 -18.50
C LEU A 625 15.84 3.63 -18.67
N TYR A 626 16.37 2.77 -17.82
CA TYR A 626 16.20 1.31 -17.85
C TYR A 626 15.34 0.85 -16.68
N GLY A 627 14.40 -0.05 -16.95
CA GLY A 627 13.47 -0.64 -15.98
C GLY A 627 12.29 -1.32 -16.68
N ARG A 628 11.66 -2.30 -16.04
CA ARG A 628 10.47 -2.97 -16.57
C ARG A 628 9.26 -2.03 -16.57
N GLY A 629 8.61 -1.93 -17.71
CA GLY A 629 7.46 -1.07 -17.99
C GLY A 629 7.81 0.41 -18.18
N VAL A 630 9.09 0.75 -18.31
CA VAL A 630 9.53 2.14 -18.50
C VAL A 630 9.14 2.69 -19.87
N SER A 631 9.01 1.83 -20.89
CA SER A 631 8.49 2.17 -22.23
C SER A 631 7.09 1.61 -22.45
N ASP A 632 6.71 0.55 -21.72
CA ASP A 632 5.51 -0.27 -21.97
C ASP A 632 4.74 -0.53 -20.65
N ASP A 633 3.85 0.34 -20.17
CA ASP A 633 3.40 1.64 -20.69
C ASP A 633 3.47 2.76 -19.62
N LYS A 634 4.29 2.57 -18.56
CA LYS A 634 4.35 3.50 -17.41
C LYS A 634 4.95 4.86 -17.76
N GLY A 635 5.97 4.88 -18.63
CA GLY A 635 6.60 6.10 -19.13
C GLY A 635 5.65 6.97 -19.94
N PRO A 636 5.07 6.44 -21.04
CA PRO A 636 4.12 7.19 -21.85
C PRO A 636 2.87 7.63 -21.07
N THR A 637 2.27 6.75 -20.26
CA THR A 637 1.13 7.10 -19.38
C THR A 637 1.41 8.33 -18.51
N LEU A 638 2.59 8.42 -17.88
CA LEU A 638 2.97 9.60 -17.11
C LEU A 638 3.26 10.82 -17.99
N ALA A 639 3.86 10.65 -19.18
CA ALA A 639 4.11 11.77 -20.09
C ALA A 639 2.82 12.48 -20.53
N ILE A 640 1.72 11.74 -20.76
CA ILE A 640 0.40 12.33 -21.02
C ILE A 640 -0.12 13.12 -19.82
N ALA A 641 -0.06 12.53 -18.63
CA ALA A 641 -0.55 13.16 -17.40
C ALA A 641 0.23 14.43 -17.05
N PHE A 642 1.56 14.43 -17.21
CA PHE A 642 2.40 15.60 -17.00
C PHE A 642 2.17 16.68 -18.06
N ALA A 643 1.90 16.33 -19.32
CA ALA A 643 1.52 17.31 -20.35
C ALA A 643 0.19 18.01 -20.01
N ALA A 644 -0.83 17.25 -19.60
CA ALA A 644 -2.11 17.80 -19.16
C ALA A 644 -1.96 18.70 -17.92
N SER A 645 -1.18 18.26 -16.92
CA SER A 645 -0.89 19.02 -15.69
C SER A 645 -0.09 20.31 -15.94
N SER A 646 0.92 20.27 -16.83
CA SER A 646 1.70 21.43 -17.28
C SER A 646 0.78 22.48 -17.90
N LEU A 647 -0.11 22.09 -18.82
CA LEU A 647 -1.07 23.02 -19.41
C LEU A 647 -2.13 23.51 -18.40
N LEU A 648 -2.59 22.65 -17.49
CA LEU A 648 -3.57 23.00 -16.46
C LEU A 648 -3.04 24.06 -15.49
N SER A 649 -1.85 23.85 -14.93
CA SER A 649 -1.17 24.79 -14.03
C SER A 649 -0.87 26.14 -14.72
N ARG A 650 -0.47 26.11 -15.99
CA ARG A 650 -0.26 27.31 -16.83
C ARG A 650 -1.56 27.98 -17.29
N ARG A 651 -2.74 27.40 -16.98
CA ARG A 651 -4.05 27.84 -17.45
C ARG A 651 -4.13 27.95 -18.99
N MET A 652 -3.57 26.95 -19.67
CA MET A 652 -3.53 26.79 -21.13
C MET A 652 -4.19 25.48 -21.60
N LEU A 653 -4.72 24.66 -20.70
CA LEU A 653 -5.48 23.46 -21.05
C LEU A 653 -6.91 23.86 -21.45
N ASP A 654 -7.25 23.73 -22.73
CA ASP A 654 -8.56 24.09 -23.30
C ASP A 654 -9.42 22.87 -23.68
N ALA A 655 -8.90 21.66 -23.49
CA ALA A 655 -9.60 20.38 -23.64
C ALA A 655 -9.69 19.64 -22.29
N ASP A 656 -10.67 18.76 -22.12
CA ASP A 656 -10.68 17.79 -21.02
C ASP A 656 -9.87 16.56 -21.43
N VAL A 657 -8.95 16.10 -20.58
CA VAL A 657 -8.15 14.88 -20.80
C VAL A 657 -8.60 13.81 -19.83
N VAL A 658 -9.21 12.75 -20.34
CA VAL A 658 -9.74 11.62 -19.58
C VAL A 658 -8.73 10.47 -19.62
N MET A 659 -8.06 10.19 -18.51
CA MET A 659 -7.13 9.05 -18.39
C MET A 659 -7.93 7.79 -18.06
N LEU A 660 -7.79 6.75 -18.88
CA LEU A 660 -8.38 5.42 -18.69
C LEU A 660 -7.24 4.39 -18.71
N VAL A 661 -6.77 3.97 -17.53
CA VAL A 661 -5.58 3.12 -17.39
C VAL A 661 -5.93 1.78 -16.74
N GLU A 662 -5.78 0.68 -17.48
CA GLU A 662 -6.06 -0.67 -17.01
C GLU A 662 -4.84 -1.40 -16.43
N GLY A 663 -5.05 -2.61 -15.90
CA GLY A 663 -4.03 -3.43 -15.26
C GLY A 663 -4.09 -4.90 -15.66
N GLU A 664 -4.60 -5.22 -16.84
CA GLU A 664 -4.72 -6.58 -17.38
C GLU A 664 -4.23 -6.70 -18.83
N GLU A 665 -3.60 -5.67 -19.41
CA GLU A 665 -3.27 -5.62 -20.86
C GLU A 665 -2.35 -6.80 -21.24
N GLU A 666 -1.32 -7.02 -20.42
CA GLU A 666 -0.32 -8.07 -20.59
C GLU A 666 -0.89 -9.48 -20.33
N ALA A 667 -2.08 -9.57 -19.71
CA ALA A 667 -2.88 -10.78 -19.58
C ALA A 667 -3.92 -10.96 -20.72
N GLY A 668 -4.12 -9.93 -21.55
CA GLY A 668 -5.05 -9.85 -22.66
C GLY A 668 -6.34 -9.06 -22.37
N SER A 669 -6.26 -8.03 -21.53
CA SER A 669 -7.36 -7.14 -21.10
C SER A 669 -8.58 -7.88 -20.54
N ALA A 670 -8.34 -8.92 -19.74
CA ALA A 670 -9.39 -9.77 -19.20
C ALA A 670 -10.29 -9.00 -18.22
N GLY A 671 -11.59 -8.87 -18.53
CA GLY A 671 -12.54 -8.12 -17.70
C GLY A 671 -12.56 -6.60 -17.95
N PHE A 672 -11.69 -6.07 -18.83
CA PHE A 672 -11.64 -4.64 -19.16
C PHE A 672 -12.96 -4.13 -19.74
N LYS A 673 -13.59 -4.93 -20.62
CA LYS A 673 -14.86 -4.58 -21.26
C LYS A 673 -15.98 -4.40 -20.24
N GLU A 674 -16.09 -5.31 -19.27
CA GLU A 674 -17.08 -5.27 -18.20
C GLU A 674 -16.82 -4.09 -17.24
N LEU A 675 -15.56 -3.83 -16.90
CA LEU A 675 -15.15 -2.64 -16.13
C LEU A 675 -15.52 -1.35 -16.89
N PHE A 676 -15.20 -1.26 -18.17
CA PHE A 676 -15.47 -0.08 -19.01
C PHE A 676 -16.97 0.22 -19.13
N GLU A 677 -17.81 -0.77 -19.44
CA GLU A 677 -19.26 -0.56 -19.50
C GLU A 677 -19.83 -0.12 -18.15
N SER A 678 -19.24 -0.52 -17.01
CA SER A 678 -19.64 -0.01 -15.68
C SER A 678 -19.27 1.45 -15.40
N VAL A 679 -18.42 2.08 -16.22
CA VAL A 679 -17.99 3.48 -16.09
C VAL A 679 -18.32 4.35 -17.30
N LYS A 680 -18.93 3.79 -18.35
CA LYS A 680 -19.17 4.47 -19.63
C LYS A 680 -19.90 5.81 -19.48
N ASP A 681 -20.91 5.87 -18.62
CA ASP A 681 -21.64 7.11 -18.30
C ASP A 681 -20.77 8.16 -17.59
N ARG A 682 -19.75 7.73 -16.84
CA ARG A 682 -18.78 8.61 -16.14
C ARG A 682 -17.68 9.10 -17.09
N VAL A 683 -17.26 8.26 -18.03
CA VAL A 683 -16.39 8.66 -19.16
C VAL A 683 -17.14 9.70 -20.00
N GLY A 684 -18.39 9.44 -20.37
CA GLY A 684 -19.24 10.30 -21.17
C GLY A 684 -18.80 10.39 -22.63
N GLU A 685 -19.29 11.40 -23.34
CA GLU A 685 -18.92 11.65 -24.75
C GLU A 685 -17.44 12.03 -24.87
N ILE A 686 -16.75 11.45 -25.84
CA ILE A 686 -15.32 11.64 -26.18
C ILE A 686 -15.23 12.01 -27.67
N ASP A 687 -14.34 12.94 -28.03
CA ASP A 687 -14.14 13.37 -29.42
C ASP A 687 -13.07 12.54 -30.15
N CYS A 688 -11.98 12.16 -29.47
CA CYS A 688 -11.03 11.18 -29.98
C CYS A 688 -10.34 10.38 -28.85
N ILE A 689 -9.85 9.19 -29.20
CA ILE A 689 -9.05 8.33 -28.31
C ILE A 689 -7.57 8.53 -28.65
N LEU A 690 -6.71 8.64 -27.65
CA LEU A 690 -5.27 8.70 -27.77
C LEU A 690 -4.66 7.47 -27.09
N VAL A 691 -3.73 6.81 -27.77
CA VAL A 691 -2.99 5.64 -27.27
C VAL A 691 -1.50 5.96 -27.39
N SER A 692 -0.68 5.49 -26.45
CA SER A 692 0.77 5.73 -26.48
C SER A 692 1.68 4.51 -26.28
N ASN A 693 1.12 3.29 -26.28
CA ASN A 693 1.90 2.05 -26.25
C ASN A 693 2.32 1.60 -27.68
N SER A 694 3.40 2.14 -28.23
CA SER A 694 4.06 1.63 -29.45
C SER A 694 5.45 2.23 -29.66
N PHE A 695 6.19 1.70 -30.64
CA PHE A 695 7.61 2.00 -30.86
C PHE A 695 7.86 2.63 -32.23
N TRP A 696 8.88 3.48 -32.31
CA TRP A 696 9.41 3.97 -33.58
C TRP A 696 10.05 2.83 -34.37
N ILE A 697 10.05 3.01 -35.69
CA ILE A 697 10.58 2.02 -36.64
C ILE A 697 12.10 1.88 -36.62
N ASP A 698 12.78 2.91 -36.12
CA ASP A 698 14.20 2.94 -35.76
C ASP A 698 14.38 3.81 -34.49
N ASP A 699 15.60 4.23 -34.16
CA ASP A 699 15.88 5.06 -32.97
C ASP A 699 15.96 6.58 -33.28
N VAL A 700 15.67 7.02 -34.52
CA VAL A 700 15.98 8.38 -35.01
C VAL A 700 14.78 9.07 -35.67
N THR A 701 13.93 8.29 -36.34
CA THR A 701 12.90 8.77 -37.24
C THR A 701 11.56 8.84 -36.50
N PRO A 702 10.99 10.04 -36.26
CA PRO A 702 9.72 10.17 -35.56
C PRO A 702 8.60 9.48 -36.35
N CYS A 703 7.70 8.82 -35.62
CA CYS A 703 6.63 8.02 -36.19
C CYS A 703 5.26 8.40 -35.62
N VAL A 704 4.21 8.09 -36.37
CA VAL A 704 2.81 8.04 -35.90
C VAL A 704 2.23 6.70 -36.36
N THR A 705 1.62 5.96 -35.44
CA THR A 705 1.06 4.64 -35.73
C THR A 705 -0.39 4.80 -36.21
N TYR A 706 -0.74 4.16 -37.33
CA TYR A 706 -2.09 4.24 -37.92
C TYR A 706 -2.75 2.89 -38.11
N GLY A 707 -2.17 1.79 -37.62
CA GLY A 707 -2.84 0.51 -37.65
C GLY A 707 -2.11 -0.61 -36.93
N LEU A 708 -2.88 -1.51 -36.36
CA LEU A 708 -2.46 -2.72 -35.65
C LEU A 708 -3.08 -3.93 -36.34
N ARG A 709 -2.42 -5.09 -36.26
CA ARG A 709 -3.04 -6.35 -36.67
C ARG A 709 -3.96 -6.85 -35.57
N GLY A 710 -4.96 -7.64 -35.92
CA GLY A 710 -5.71 -8.42 -34.93
C GLY A 710 -4.98 -9.72 -34.61
N VAL A 711 -5.46 -10.46 -33.62
CA VAL A 711 -4.95 -11.79 -33.30
C VAL A 711 -6.04 -12.75 -32.81
N VAL A 712 -6.01 -13.98 -33.32
CA VAL A 712 -6.74 -15.12 -32.77
C VAL A 712 -5.73 -16.08 -32.15
N HIS A 713 -5.77 -16.27 -30.83
CA HIS A 713 -4.98 -17.29 -30.12
C HIS A 713 -5.81 -18.54 -29.87
N SER A 714 -5.23 -19.73 -30.08
CA SER A 714 -5.92 -21.00 -29.87
C SER A 714 -5.01 -22.09 -29.31
N SER A 715 -5.60 -22.91 -28.43
CA SER A 715 -5.08 -24.20 -28.01
C SER A 715 -5.68 -25.32 -28.86
N ILE A 716 -4.83 -26.18 -29.44
CA ILE A 716 -5.23 -27.45 -30.05
C ILE A 716 -4.68 -28.57 -29.18
N GLU A 717 -5.50 -29.47 -28.69
CA GLU A 717 -5.11 -30.56 -27.81
C GLU A 717 -5.62 -31.89 -28.34
N ILE A 718 -4.75 -32.88 -28.44
CA ILE A 718 -5.09 -34.25 -28.86
C ILE A 718 -4.66 -35.19 -27.74
N SER A 719 -5.58 -36.03 -27.26
CA SER A 719 -5.36 -36.95 -26.16
C SER A 719 -5.83 -38.38 -26.49
N SER A 720 -5.24 -39.35 -25.79
CA SER A 720 -5.62 -40.76 -25.84
C SER A 720 -6.22 -41.18 -24.50
N GLU A 721 -7.06 -42.21 -24.49
CA GLU A 721 -7.54 -42.85 -23.25
C GLU A 721 -6.45 -43.66 -22.53
N ARG A 722 -5.33 -43.92 -23.23
CA ARG A 722 -4.17 -44.65 -22.67
C ARG A 722 -3.22 -43.68 -21.93
N PRO A 723 -2.53 -44.14 -20.86
CA PRO A 723 -1.46 -43.37 -20.24
C PRO A 723 -0.23 -43.26 -21.17
N ASP A 724 0.77 -42.49 -20.75
CA ASP A 724 2.07 -42.43 -21.42
C ASP A 724 2.70 -43.83 -21.49
N VAL A 725 3.21 -44.23 -22.66
CA VAL A 725 3.78 -45.58 -22.88
C VAL A 725 5.18 -45.53 -23.46
N HIS A 726 5.96 -46.60 -23.22
CA HIS A 726 7.33 -46.71 -23.74
C HIS A 726 7.33 -46.93 -25.26
N SER A 727 7.93 -46.02 -26.03
CA SER A 727 7.88 -46.02 -27.50
C SER A 727 8.52 -47.26 -28.12
N GLY A 728 9.56 -47.83 -27.50
CA GLY A 728 10.16 -49.09 -27.94
C GLY A 728 9.34 -50.37 -27.66
N VAL A 729 8.20 -50.26 -26.95
CA VAL A 729 7.31 -51.40 -26.64
C VAL A 729 5.99 -51.27 -27.42
N GLU A 730 5.36 -50.10 -27.41
CA GLU A 730 4.06 -49.85 -28.05
C GLU A 730 4.17 -49.15 -29.42
N GLY A 731 5.36 -48.72 -29.83
CA GLY A 731 5.59 -47.98 -31.08
C GLY A 731 5.17 -48.78 -32.31
N GLY A 732 4.29 -48.20 -33.13
CA GLY A 732 3.66 -48.86 -34.28
C GLY A 732 2.52 -49.83 -33.94
N ALA A 733 2.23 -50.08 -32.66
CA ALA A 733 1.06 -50.85 -32.22
C ALA A 733 -0.15 -49.96 -31.85
N ILE A 734 0.08 -48.67 -31.60
CA ILE A 734 -0.95 -47.68 -31.23
C ILE A 734 -0.97 -46.47 -32.17
N VAL A 735 -2.08 -45.73 -32.17
CA VAL A 735 -2.19 -44.43 -32.86
C VAL A 735 -1.74 -43.32 -31.92
N GLU A 736 -0.63 -42.67 -32.24
CA GLU A 736 0.07 -41.75 -31.34
C GLU A 736 -0.49 -40.32 -31.42
N PRO A 737 -0.92 -39.69 -30.31
CA PRO A 737 -1.42 -38.31 -30.29
C PRO A 737 -0.45 -37.29 -30.91
N MET A 738 0.86 -37.50 -30.74
CA MET A 738 1.89 -36.66 -31.35
C MET A 738 1.93 -36.75 -32.88
N ILE A 739 1.76 -37.95 -33.44
CA ILE A 739 1.73 -38.15 -34.89
C ILE A 739 0.49 -37.44 -35.47
N ASP A 740 -0.66 -37.55 -34.81
CA ASP A 740 -1.87 -36.85 -35.26
C ASP A 740 -1.71 -35.33 -35.15
N MET A 741 -1.15 -34.81 -34.04
CA MET A 741 -0.85 -33.39 -33.88
C MET A 741 0.05 -32.85 -35.00
N VAL A 742 1.13 -33.56 -35.35
CA VAL A 742 2.03 -33.16 -36.45
C VAL A 742 1.30 -33.14 -37.79
N LYS A 743 0.42 -34.11 -38.08
CA LYS A 743 -0.42 -34.10 -39.29
C LYS A 743 -1.36 -32.89 -39.32
N ILE A 744 -2.04 -32.59 -38.21
CA ILE A 744 -2.95 -31.45 -38.09
C ILE A 744 -2.23 -30.12 -38.28
N LEU A 745 -1.09 -29.91 -37.60
CA LEU A 745 -0.33 -28.68 -37.75
C LEU A 745 0.21 -28.50 -39.18
N ALA A 746 0.55 -29.59 -39.86
CA ALA A 746 0.93 -29.58 -41.28
C ALA A 746 -0.21 -29.20 -42.24
N THR A 747 -1.49 -29.24 -41.82
CA THR A 747 -2.61 -28.72 -42.62
C THR A 747 -2.87 -27.24 -42.41
N LEU A 748 -2.21 -26.56 -41.45
CA LEU A 748 -2.48 -25.14 -41.15
C LEU A 748 -1.71 -24.18 -42.06
N ALA A 749 -0.49 -24.54 -42.50
CA ALA A 749 0.36 -23.66 -43.30
C ALA A 749 1.30 -24.43 -44.25
N SER A 750 1.66 -23.81 -45.37
CA SER A 750 2.69 -24.27 -46.30
C SER A 750 3.62 -23.12 -46.68
N GLY A 751 4.88 -23.18 -46.24
CA GLY A 751 5.80 -22.04 -46.36
C GLY A 751 5.28 -20.86 -45.54
N SER A 752 5.06 -19.72 -46.19
CA SER A 752 4.43 -18.52 -45.62
C SER A 752 2.90 -18.52 -45.67
N ASN A 753 2.29 -19.44 -46.42
CA ASN A 753 0.87 -19.37 -46.76
C ASN A 753 0.03 -20.16 -45.76
N VAL A 754 -1.06 -19.57 -45.28
CA VAL A 754 -2.07 -20.24 -44.46
C VAL A 754 -2.98 -21.08 -45.37
N LEU A 755 -3.29 -22.30 -44.95
CA LEU A 755 -4.04 -23.28 -45.77
C LEU A 755 -5.53 -23.40 -45.38
N ILE A 756 -5.99 -22.60 -44.42
CA ILE A 756 -7.39 -22.56 -44.00
C ILE A 756 -8.25 -22.08 -45.18
N PRO A 757 -9.36 -22.76 -45.53
CA PRO A 757 -10.25 -22.35 -46.62
C PRO A 757 -10.76 -20.90 -46.46
N SER A 758 -10.86 -20.19 -47.59
CA SER A 758 -11.37 -18.80 -47.68
C SER A 758 -10.59 -17.75 -46.87
N PHE A 759 -9.43 -18.11 -46.29
CA PHE A 759 -8.68 -17.25 -45.36
C PHE A 759 -8.24 -15.91 -45.95
N TYR A 760 -7.91 -15.89 -47.25
CA TYR A 760 -7.43 -14.71 -47.96
C TYR A 760 -8.55 -13.93 -48.68
N ASP A 761 -9.80 -14.41 -48.68
CA ASP A 761 -10.89 -13.87 -49.51
C ASP A 761 -11.25 -12.42 -49.15
N LYS A 762 -11.11 -12.07 -47.87
CA LYS A 762 -11.32 -10.71 -47.33
C LYS A 762 -10.00 -9.93 -47.12
N VAL A 763 -8.88 -10.36 -47.70
CA VAL A 763 -7.61 -9.61 -47.57
C VAL A 763 -7.52 -8.59 -48.70
N ARG A 764 -7.52 -7.29 -48.35
CA ARG A 764 -7.46 -6.21 -49.34
C ARG A 764 -6.17 -6.24 -50.18
N PRO A 765 -6.23 -5.95 -51.49
CA PRO A 765 -5.04 -5.64 -52.27
C PRO A 765 -4.32 -4.41 -51.68
N GLN A 766 -3.00 -4.42 -51.67
CA GLN A 766 -2.20 -3.29 -51.17
C GLN A 766 -2.45 -2.01 -52.00
N PRO A 767 -2.92 -0.90 -51.40
CA PRO A 767 -3.06 0.38 -52.07
C PRO A 767 -1.71 0.95 -52.55
N GLU A 768 -1.74 1.77 -53.60
CA GLU A 768 -0.52 2.39 -54.15
C GLU A 768 0.19 3.29 -53.13
N GLU A 769 -0.56 3.95 -52.25
CA GLU A 769 -0.04 4.81 -51.19
C GLU A 769 0.73 4.00 -50.13
N GLU A 770 0.18 2.87 -49.66
CA GLU A 770 0.92 1.91 -48.80
C GLU A 770 2.17 1.40 -49.54
N ARG A 771 2.08 1.11 -50.85
CA ARG A 771 3.23 0.63 -51.65
C ARG A 771 4.34 1.67 -51.79
N ILE A 772 4.02 2.96 -51.82
CA ILE A 772 5.00 4.06 -51.82
C ILE A 772 5.60 4.21 -50.42
N LEU A 773 4.75 4.22 -49.38
CA LEU A 773 5.14 4.34 -47.98
C LEU A 773 6.09 3.19 -47.56
N TYR A 774 5.78 1.95 -47.91
CA TYR A 774 6.59 0.78 -47.55
C TYR A 774 7.94 0.75 -48.28
N LYS A 775 8.09 1.41 -49.43
CA LYS A 775 9.42 1.63 -50.05
C LYS A 775 10.26 2.59 -49.21
N LYS A 776 9.69 3.73 -48.82
CA LYS A 776 10.36 4.71 -47.93
C LYS A 776 10.77 4.08 -46.60
N ILE A 777 9.89 3.27 -46.00
CA ILE A 777 10.17 2.57 -44.75
C ILE A 777 11.21 1.46 -44.93
N ALA A 778 11.19 0.73 -46.04
CA ALA A 778 12.20 -0.28 -46.37
C ALA A 778 13.60 0.33 -46.54
N GLU A 779 13.71 1.54 -47.09
CA GLU A 779 14.97 2.30 -47.19
C GLU A 779 15.52 2.66 -45.81
N VAL A 780 14.67 3.18 -44.91
CA VAL A 780 15.03 3.56 -43.53
C VAL A 780 15.48 2.32 -42.72
N THR A 781 14.65 1.27 -42.71
CA THR A 781 14.91 0.02 -41.96
C THR A 781 15.93 -0.91 -42.61
N ARG A 782 16.39 -0.60 -43.83
CA ARG A 782 17.28 -1.45 -44.64
C ARG A 782 16.73 -2.87 -44.85
N THR A 783 15.41 -2.98 -45.04
CA THR A 783 14.72 -4.24 -45.35
C THR A 783 14.07 -4.19 -46.74
N THR A 784 13.14 -5.10 -47.05
CA THR A 784 12.38 -5.09 -48.32
C THR A 784 10.95 -4.61 -48.10
N PRO A 785 10.29 -3.96 -49.08
CA PRO A 785 8.88 -3.57 -48.96
C PRO A 785 7.95 -4.76 -48.71
N ALA A 786 8.29 -5.95 -49.23
CA ALA A 786 7.58 -7.20 -48.97
C ALA A 786 7.72 -7.67 -47.51
N SER A 787 8.89 -7.49 -46.88
CA SER A 787 9.10 -7.76 -45.44
C SER A 787 8.24 -6.85 -44.57
N ILE A 788 8.06 -5.57 -44.95
CA ILE A 788 7.14 -4.64 -44.28
C ILE A 788 5.68 -5.07 -44.49
N ALA A 789 5.28 -5.36 -45.73
CA ALA A 789 3.92 -5.83 -46.03
C ALA A 789 3.55 -7.08 -45.21
N SER A 790 4.45 -8.07 -45.16
CA SER A 790 4.25 -9.31 -44.39
C SER A 790 4.15 -9.11 -42.88
N LYS A 791 4.75 -8.03 -42.36
CA LYS A 791 4.65 -7.66 -40.94
C LYS A 791 3.38 -6.87 -40.61
N TRP A 792 2.80 -6.15 -41.55
CA TRP A 792 1.80 -5.11 -41.26
C TRP A 792 0.46 -5.28 -41.98
N SER A 793 0.47 -5.64 -43.27
CA SER A 793 -0.72 -5.68 -44.15
C SER A 793 -1.11 -7.08 -44.62
N GLU A 794 -0.27 -8.09 -44.42
CA GLU A 794 -0.59 -9.49 -44.73
C GLU A 794 -0.90 -10.29 -43.43
N PRO A 795 -1.90 -11.18 -43.45
CA PRO A 795 -2.18 -12.06 -42.34
C PRO A 795 -1.20 -13.23 -42.29
N SER A 796 -0.98 -13.79 -41.10
CA SER A 796 -0.02 -14.88 -40.89
C SER A 796 -0.46 -15.86 -39.80
N LEU A 797 0.13 -17.05 -39.79
CA LEU A 797 -0.08 -18.06 -38.75
C LEU A 797 1.26 -18.40 -38.10
N SER A 798 1.27 -18.69 -36.81
CA SER A 798 2.45 -19.13 -36.07
C SER A 798 2.09 -20.24 -35.08
N ILE A 799 2.98 -21.21 -34.96
CA ILE A 799 2.92 -22.31 -33.98
C ILE A 799 3.99 -21.99 -32.92
N HIS A 800 3.56 -21.78 -31.68
CA HIS A 800 4.41 -21.26 -30.61
C HIS A 800 5.08 -22.36 -29.79
N SER A 801 4.31 -23.38 -29.41
CA SER A 801 4.78 -24.48 -28.58
C SER A 801 4.04 -25.78 -28.88
N LEU A 802 4.70 -26.88 -28.53
CA LEU A 802 4.15 -28.22 -28.44
C LEU A 802 4.49 -28.76 -27.05
N ASN A 803 3.48 -28.84 -26.19
CA ASN A 803 3.58 -29.37 -24.83
C ASN A 803 3.03 -30.80 -24.82
N VAL A 804 3.67 -31.68 -24.04
CA VAL A 804 3.36 -33.12 -24.03
C VAL A 804 3.21 -33.62 -22.61
N SER A 805 2.44 -34.69 -22.41
CA SER A 805 2.39 -35.41 -21.14
C SER A 805 3.70 -36.17 -20.84
N GLY A 806 3.89 -36.52 -19.57
CA GLY A 806 4.99 -37.37 -19.12
C GLY A 806 6.31 -36.66 -18.84
N PRO A 807 7.39 -37.42 -18.55
CA PRO A 807 8.65 -36.88 -18.05
C PRO A 807 9.56 -36.25 -19.13
N GLY A 808 9.06 -36.01 -20.35
CA GLY A 808 9.79 -35.32 -21.42
C GLY A 808 11.01 -36.05 -21.98
N ASN A 809 11.15 -37.36 -21.74
CA ASN A 809 12.25 -38.18 -22.27
C ASN A 809 11.95 -38.74 -23.67
N ALA A 810 13.00 -38.95 -24.48
CA ALA A 810 12.87 -39.31 -25.91
C ALA A 810 12.36 -40.73 -26.21
N THR A 811 11.90 -41.49 -25.21
CA THR A 811 11.47 -42.90 -25.33
C THR A 811 10.03 -43.13 -24.88
N VAL A 812 9.21 -42.08 -24.88
CA VAL A 812 7.81 -42.11 -24.46
C VAL A 812 6.91 -41.62 -25.60
N ILE A 813 5.81 -42.35 -25.84
CA ILE A 813 4.67 -41.87 -26.61
C ILE A 813 3.75 -41.16 -25.60
N PRO A 814 3.51 -39.85 -25.73
CA PRO A 814 2.67 -39.12 -24.80
C PRO A 814 1.18 -39.43 -25.02
N SER A 815 0.46 -39.60 -23.91
CA SER A 815 -1.00 -39.69 -23.83
C SER A 815 -1.70 -38.41 -24.26
N SER A 816 -1.09 -37.23 -24.11
CA SER A 816 -1.64 -35.98 -24.64
C SER A 816 -0.57 -35.04 -25.22
N VAL A 817 -0.97 -34.28 -26.24
CA VAL A 817 -0.16 -33.23 -26.86
C VAL A 817 -1.01 -31.99 -27.05
N LYS A 818 -0.50 -30.84 -26.60
CA LYS A 818 -1.15 -29.53 -26.67
C LYS A 818 -0.28 -28.56 -27.45
N ALA A 819 -0.78 -28.07 -28.58
CA ALA A 819 -0.16 -27.03 -29.37
C ALA A 819 -0.78 -25.66 -29.04
N LYS A 820 0.07 -24.62 -28.98
CA LYS A 820 -0.37 -23.23 -28.96
C LYS A 820 -0.14 -22.60 -30.33
N VAL A 821 -1.19 -22.04 -30.93
CA VAL A 821 -1.13 -21.37 -32.24
C VAL A 821 -1.69 -19.96 -32.15
N SER A 822 -1.26 -19.08 -33.06
CA SER A 822 -1.93 -17.79 -33.28
C SER A 822 -2.05 -17.47 -34.76
N ILE A 823 -3.13 -16.78 -35.12
CA ILE A 823 -3.33 -16.16 -36.41
C ILE A 823 -3.28 -14.64 -36.23
N ARG A 824 -2.43 -13.93 -36.97
CA ARG A 824 -2.52 -12.47 -37.12
C ARG A 824 -3.45 -12.16 -38.29
N ILE A 825 -4.46 -11.32 -38.05
CA ILE A 825 -5.44 -10.89 -39.05
C ILE A 825 -5.22 -9.42 -39.42
N VAL A 826 -5.78 -9.02 -40.56
CA VAL A 826 -5.61 -7.68 -41.16
C VAL A 826 -6.97 -7.08 -41.51
N PRO A 827 -7.05 -5.79 -41.88
CA PRO A 827 -8.30 -5.12 -42.23
C PRO A 827 -9.18 -5.91 -43.19
N ASP A 828 -10.49 -5.76 -42.98
CA ASP A 828 -11.60 -6.42 -43.68
C ASP A 828 -11.81 -7.91 -43.31
N GLN A 829 -10.89 -8.58 -42.59
CA GLN A 829 -11.13 -9.91 -42.01
C GLN A 829 -11.94 -9.82 -40.72
N ASP A 830 -12.98 -10.64 -40.56
CA ASP A 830 -13.74 -10.73 -39.31
C ASP A 830 -13.10 -11.72 -38.33
N THR A 831 -12.90 -11.29 -37.08
CA THR A 831 -12.18 -12.07 -36.07
C THR A 831 -12.90 -13.38 -35.70
N ASP A 832 -14.22 -13.36 -35.59
CA ASP A 832 -15.04 -14.52 -35.20
C ASP A 832 -15.16 -15.52 -36.36
N GLU A 833 -15.30 -15.04 -37.60
CA GLU A 833 -15.26 -15.89 -38.79
C GLU A 833 -13.91 -16.62 -38.94
N ILE A 834 -12.79 -15.94 -38.72
CA ILE A 834 -11.45 -16.55 -38.80
C ILE A 834 -11.25 -17.57 -37.69
N ALA A 835 -11.69 -17.27 -36.46
CA ALA A 835 -11.66 -18.21 -35.35
C ALA A 835 -12.52 -19.46 -35.63
N ALA A 836 -13.73 -19.29 -36.15
CA ALA A 836 -14.61 -20.38 -36.54
C ALA A 836 -14.02 -21.23 -37.69
N SER A 837 -13.37 -20.59 -38.66
CA SER A 837 -12.72 -21.26 -39.79
C SER A 837 -11.52 -22.10 -39.35
N LEU A 838 -10.69 -21.60 -38.42
CA LEU A 838 -9.62 -22.37 -37.79
C LEU A 838 -10.17 -23.62 -37.07
N VAL A 839 -11.19 -23.45 -36.22
CA VAL A 839 -11.79 -24.56 -35.46
C VAL A 839 -12.40 -25.61 -36.39
N THR A 840 -13.04 -25.18 -37.47
CA THR A 840 -13.68 -26.06 -38.47
C THR A 840 -12.62 -26.85 -39.24
N HIS A 841 -11.61 -26.16 -39.77
CA HIS A 841 -10.50 -26.79 -40.51
C HIS A 841 -9.74 -27.83 -39.68
N VAL A 842 -9.46 -27.53 -38.40
CA VAL A 842 -8.78 -28.48 -37.49
C VAL A 842 -9.67 -29.70 -37.20
N LYS A 843 -10.98 -29.52 -37.01
CA LYS A 843 -11.93 -30.62 -36.80
C LYS A 843 -12.07 -31.51 -38.04
N ASP A 844 -12.20 -30.92 -39.22
CA ASP A 844 -12.34 -31.64 -40.49
C ASP A 844 -11.05 -32.40 -40.84
N ALA A 845 -9.88 -31.77 -40.65
CA ALA A 845 -8.59 -32.42 -40.82
C ALA A 845 -8.43 -33.62 -39.88
N PHE A 846 -8.88 -33.52 -38.62
CA PHE A 846 -8.81 -34.61 -37.64
C PHE A 846 -9.80 -35.73 -37.94
N ALA A 847 -11.03 -35.41 -38.34
CA ALA A 847 -11.99 -36.40 -38.81
C ALA A 847 -11.44 -37.18 -40.02
N GLY A 848 -10.72 -36.51 -40.92
CA GLY A 848 -10.00 -37.13 -42.04
C GLY A 848 -8.89 -38.12 -41.66
N LEU A 849 -8.33 -38.02 -40.45
CA LEU A 849 -7.33 -38.98 -39.96
C LEU A 849 -7.93 -40.31 -39.52
N GLN A 850 -9.24 -40.36 -39.23
CA GLN A 850 -9.93 -41.52 -38.65
C GLN A 850 -9.25 -42.04 -37.37
N SER A 851 -8.67 -41.13 -36.57
CA SER A 851 -7.95 -41.46 -35.35
C SER A 851 -8.92 -41.82 -34.21
N PRO A 852 -8.58 -42.80 -33.34
CA PRO A 852 -9.32 -43.08 -32.11
C PRO A 852 -9.01 -42.10 -30.98
N ASN A 853 -8.07 -41.16 -31.17
CA ASN A 853 -7.74 -40.14 -30.18
C ASN A 853 -8.85 -39.05 -30.11
N VAL A 854 -8.86 -38.28 -29.03
CA VAL A 854 -9.83 -37.21 -28.78
C VAL A 854 -9.20 -35.85 -29.09
N LEU A 855 -9.87 -35.05 -29.93
CA LEU A 855 -9.49 -33.67 -30.23
C LEU A 855 -10.29 -32.69 -29.37
N ASN A 856 -9.60 -31.74 -28.75
CA ASN A 856 -10.16 -30.52 -28.18
C ASN A 856 -9.54 -29.29 -28.86
N VAL A 857 -10.35 -28.30 -29.21
CA VAL A 857 -9.88 -27.03 -29.79
C VAL A 857 -10.55 -25.90 -29.03
N GLN A 858 -9.73 -25.06 -28.41
CA GLN A 858 -10.16 -23.90 -27.64
C GLN A 858 -9.61 -22.64 -28.30
N VAL A 859 -10.47 -21.65 -28.56
CA VAL A 859 -10.02 -20.28 -28.85
C VAL A 859 -9.76 -19.64 -27.49
N ASP A 860 -8.51 -19.25 -27.24
CA ASP A 860 -8.06 -18.78 -25.93
C ASP A 860 -8.40 -17.30 -25.75
N ARG A 861 -8.08 -16.48 -26.77
CA ARG A 861 -8.26 -15.02 -26.81
C ARG A 861 -8.39 -14.54 -28.25
N THR A 862 -9.13 -13.46 -28.43
CA THR A 862 -9.32 -12.76 -29.71
C THR A 862 -9.16 -11.26 -29.53
N ALA A 863 -8.53 -10.60 -30.49
CA ALA A 863 -8.43 -9.15 -30.57
C ALA A 863 -8.60 -8.74 -32.04
N ASP A 864 -9.43 -7.74 -32.28
CA ASP A 864 -9.67 -7.26 -33.64
C ASP A 864 -8.46 -6.47 -34.17
N TRP A 865 -8.41 -6.27 -35.48
CA TRP A 865 -7.44 -5.34 -36.08
C TRP A 865 -7.88 -3.89 -35.86
N TRP A 866 -6.95 -2.96 -36.06
CA TRP A 866 -7.24 -1.53 -36.03
C TRP A 866 -6.58 -0.81 -37.20
N LEU A 867 -7.27 0.21 -37.73
CA LEU A 867 -6.75 1.10 -38.76
C LEU A 867 -7.34 2.50 -38.54
N GLY A 868 -6.50 3.47 -38.21
CA GLY A 868 -6.90 4.84 -37.93
C GLY A 868 -7.29 5.61 -39.20
N GLU A 869 -8.18 6.58 -39.03
CA GLU A 869 -8.62 7.47 -40.11
C GLU A 869 -7.57 8.57 -40.35
N LEU A 870 -6.90 8.54 -41.51
CA LEU A 870 -5.76 9.40 -41.82
C LEU A 870 -6.17 10.82 -42.22
N ASP A 871 -7.44 11.02 -42.62
CA ASP A 871 -8.00 12.32 -42.95
C ASP A 871 -8.69 13.01 -41.77
N ASP A 872 -8.75 12.35 -40.61
CA ASP A 872 -9.28 12.91 -39.36
C ASP A 872 -8.50 14.16 -38.91
N GLU A 873 -9.22 15.11 -38.31
CA GLU A 873 -8.65 16.39 -37.93
C GLU A 873 -7.70 16.29 -36.73
N TYR A 874 -7.95 15.36 -35.80
CA TYR A 874 -7.11 15.12 -34.63
C TYR A 874 -5.87 14.30 -35.03
N PHE A 875 -5.99 13.36 -35.98
CA PHE A 875 -4.83 12.67 -36.55
C PHE A 875 -3.84 13.66 -37.18
N ARG A 876 -4.33 14.59 -38.01
CA ARG A 876 -3.51 15.67 -38.57
C ARG A 876 -2.94 16.59 -37.49
N ALA A 877 -3.70 16.90 -36.43
CA ALA A 877 -3.21 17.69 -35.29
C ALA A 877 -2.02 17.02 -34.58
N LEU A 878 -2.08 15.70 -34.43
CA LEU A 878 -1.02 14.91 -33.79
C LEU A 878 0.22 14.83 -34.69
N GLU A 879 0.06 14.62 -36.00
CA GLU A 879 1.17 14.69 -36.96
C GLU A 879 1.84 16.06 -36.99
N ASP A 880 1.05 17.15 -36.97
CA ASP A 880 1.55 18.52 -36.89
C ASP A 880 2.35 18.75 -35.60
N ALA A 881 1.85 18.27 -34.46
CA ALA A 881 2.54 18.38 -33.17
C ALA A 881 3.86 17.59 -33.14
N VAL A 882 3.90 16.38 -33.73
CA VAL A 882 5.13 15.59 -33.88
C VAL A 882 6.12 16.30 -34.81
N ARG A 883 5.66 16.82 -35.96
CA ARG A 883 6.48 17.55 -36.92
C ARG A 883 7.11 18.80 -36.29
N ASP A 884 6.34 19.57 -35.54
CA ASP A 884 6.80 20.78 -34.87
C ASP A 884 7.80 20.50 -33.74
N GLU A 885 7.61 19.45 -32.96
CA GLU A 885 8.51 19.14 -31.85
C GLU A 885 9.81 18.46 -32.32
N TRP A 886 9.76 17.64 -33.36
CA TRP A 886 10.94 16.94 -33.89
C TRP A 886 11.63 17.65 -35.07
N GLN A 887 11.00 18.69 -35.63
CA GLN A 887 11.48 19.44 -36.81
C GLN A 887 11.75 18.51 -38.01
N ALA A 888 10.95 17.44 -38.13
CA ALA A 888 11.08 16.38 -39.12
C ALA A 888 9.70 15.80 -39.45
N GLU A 889 9.49 15.40 -40.70
CA GLU A 889 8.22 14.80 -41.13
C GLU A 889 8.04 13.41 -40.48
N PRO A 890 6.97 13.17 -39.69
CA PRO A 890 6.73 11.86 -39.11
C PRO A 890 6.50 10.79 -40.19
N LEU A 891 6.96 9.58 -39.94
CA LEU A 891 6.58 8.41 -40.72
C LEU A 891 5.28 7.82 -40.16
N ARG A 892 4.26 7.72 -41.02
CA ARG A 892 3.10 6.87 -40.79
C ARG A 892 3.54 5.41 -40.79
N ILE A 893 3.37 4.71 -39.68
CA ILE A 893 3.73 3.29 -39.54
C ILE A 893 2.53 2.45 -39.12
N ARG A 894 2.59 1.15 -39.40
CA ARG A 894 1.71 0.17 -38.78
C ARG A 894 2.54 -0.69 -37.84
N GLU A 895 1.88 -1.41 -36.96
CA GLU A 895 2.50 -2.26 -35.97
C GLU A 895 2.09 -3.72 -36.18
N GLY A 896 3.01 -4.63 -35.88
CA GLY A 896 2.78 -6.06 -36.04
C GLY A 896 2.03 -6.69 -34.86
N GLY A 897 1.93 -5.97 -33.75
CA GLY A 897 1.20 -6.31 -32.53
C GLY A 897 -0.31 -6.08 -32.64
N SER A 898 -0.98 -6.18 -31.48
CA SER A 898 -2.42 -5.98 -31.29
C SER A 898 -2.63 -5.38 -29.91
N ILE A 899 -3.48 -4.36 -29.79
CA ILE A 899 -3.92 -3.79 -28.50
C ILE A 899 -5.44 -3.96 -28.47
N PRO A 900 -6.00 -4.96 -27.77
CA PRO A 900 -7.41 -5.37 -27.91
C PRO A 900 -8.40 -4.25 -27.59
N SER A 901 -8.04 -3.38 -26.65
CA SER A 901 -8.88 -2.29 -26.14
C SER A 901 -9.10 -1.17 -27.15
N VAL A 902 -8.22 -0.97 -28.14
CA VAL A 902 -8.35 0.15 -29.12
C VAL A 902 -9.57 0.01 -30.04
N PRO A 903 -9.73 -1.07 -30.84
CA PRO A 903 -10.92 -1.22 -31.70
C PRO A 903 -12.20 -1.42 -30.88
N PHE A 904 -12.10 -1.95 -29.65
CA PHE A 904 -13.22 -1.99 -28.72
C PHE A 904 -13.68 -0.59 -28.30
N LEU A 905 -12.76 0.30 -27.90
CA LEU A 905 -13.07 1.66 -27.46
C LEU A 905 -13.61 2.53 -28.60
N GLU A 906 -13.04 2.46 -29.80
CA GLU A 906 -13.59 3.16 -30.99
C GLU A 906 -15.06 2.77 -31.23
N LYS A 907 -15.36 1.46 -31.21
CA LYS A 907 -16.72 0.93 -31.39
C LYS A 907 -17.66 1.27 -30.23
N ALA A 908 -17.14 1.33 -29.00
CA ALA A 908 -17.94 1.58 -27.80
C ALA A 908 -18.26 3.07 -27.58
N LEU A 909 -17.38 3.97 -28.02
CA LEU A 909 -17.50 5.43 -27.90
C LEU A 909 -17.98 6.12 -29.20
N GLY A 910 -17.78 5.49 -30.36
CA GLY A 910 -18.18 6.05 -31.66
C GLY A 910 -17.25 7.16 -32.18
N CYS A 911 -15.98 7.15 -31.79
CA CYS A 911 -14.96 8.13 -32.20
C CYS A 911 -13.67 7.43 -32.67
N HIS A 912 -12.80 8.18 -33.37
CA HIS A 912 -11.55 7.66 -33.91
C HIS A 912 -10.43 7.63 -32.86
N ALA A 913 -9.55 6.63 -32.97
CA ALA A 913 -8.33 6.53 -32.18
C ALA A 913 -7.10 7.06 -32.93
N LEU A 914 -6.12 7.53 -32.16
CA LEU A 914 -4.83 8.07 -32.59
C LEU A 914 -3.74 7.35 -31.79
N HIS A 915 -2.62 7.01 -32.40
CA HIS A 915 -1.56 6.26 -31.73
C HIS A 915 -0.20 6.94 -31.88
N LEU A 916 0.29 7.53 -30.78
CA LEU A 916 1.60 8.17 -30.70
C LEU A 916 2.64 7.18 -30.15
N PRO A 917 3.54 6.62 -30.96
CA PRO A 917 4.65 5.85 -30.42
C PRO A 917 5.64 6.78 -29.72
N MET A 918 5.87 6.57 -28.42
CA MET A 918 6.94 7.26 -27.67
C MET A 918 8.22 6.42 -27.59
N GLY A 919 8.10 5.09 -27.57
CA GLY A 919 9.25 4.18 -27.49
C GLY A 919 10.10 4.18 -28.76
N GLN A 920 11.34 3.70 -28.66
CA GLN A 920 12.27 3.51 -29.78
C GLN A 920 12.38 2.04 -30.19
N SER A 921 12.86 1.76 -31.40
CA SER A 921 13.04 0.39 -31.90
C SER A 921 13.93 -0.51 -31.02
N SER A 922 14.88 0.08 -30.29
CA SER A 922 15.78 -0.64 -29.38
C SER A 922 15.40 -0.56 -27.90
N ASP A 923 14.15 -0.16 -27.58
CA ASP A 923 13.63 -0.08 -26.21
C ASP A 923 13.38 -1.44 -25.55
N GLN A 924 13.36 -2.54 -26.30
CA GLN A 924 13.34 -3.92 -25.76
C GLN A 924 12.16 -4.21 -24.81
N ALA A 925 10.98 -3.68 -25.15
CA ALA A 925 9.70 -4.09 -24.56
C ALA A 925 9.57 -5.63 -24.55
N HIS A 926 8.98 -6.15 -23.48
CA HIS A 926 8.87 -7.59 -23.16
C HIS A 926 10.21 -8.37 -23.04
N LEU A 927 11.36 -7.74 -23.26
CA LEU A 927 12.68 -8.37 -23.17
C LEU A 927 13.43 -7.89 -21.92
N GLN A 928 14.66 -8.35 -21.72
CA GLN A 928 15.55 -7.87 -20.66
C GLN A 928 16.18 -6.54 -21.06
N ASN A 929 16.48 -5.68 -20.07
CA ASN A 929 17.07 -4.35 -20.30
C ASN A 929 16.14 -3.43 -21.09
N GLU A 930 14.83 -3.57 -20.87
CA GLU A 930 13.86 -2.60 -21.35
C GLU A 930 14.27 -1.19 -20.93
N ARG A 931 14.14 -0.25 -21.86
CA ARG A 931 14.56 1.14 -21.70
C ARG A 931 13.59 2.10 -22.38
N ILE A 932 13.68 3.39 -22.05
CA ILE A 932 13.13 4.49 -22.86
C ILE A 932 14.15 5.62 -22.96
N SER A 933 14.27 6.24 -24.13
CA SER A 933 15.10 7.44 -24.31
C SER A 933 14.53 8.62 -23.50
N VAL A 934 15.37 9.31 -22.72
CA VAL A 934 14.96 10.52 -21.95
C VAL A 934 14.49 11.61 -22.91
N ASN A 935 15.11 11.72 -24.08
CA ASN A 935 14.71 12.67 -25.12
C ASN A 935 13.34 12.31 -25.71
N ASN A 936 13.06 11.02 -25.91
CA ASN A 936 11.75 10.54 -26.38
C ASN A 936 10.66 10.81 -25.35
N LEU A 937 10.89 10.49 -24.08
CA LEU A 937 9.93 10.74 -23.00
C LEU A 937 9.60 12.24 -22.87
N ARG A 938 10.63 13.11 -22.84
CA ARG A 938 10.46 14.57 -22.75
C ARG A 938 9.77 15.17 -23.98
N LYS A 939 10.18 14.76 -25.19
CA LYS A 939 9.54 15.22 -26.43
C LYS A 939 8.14 14.64 -26.62
N GLY A 940 7.87 13.44 -26.13
CA GLY A 940 6.52 12.85 -26.06
C GLY A 940 5.58 13.74 -25.26
N GLN A 941 5.97 14.15 -24.05
CA GLN A 941 5.23 15.16 -23.28
C GLN A 941 5.02 16.45 -24.09
N ALA A 942 6.07 17.01 -24.71
CA ALA A 942 5.98 18.26 -25.46
C ALA A 942 5.10 18.18 -26.73
N VAL A 943 5.11 17.05 -27.46
CA VAL A 943 4.18 16.76 -28.55
C VAL A 943 2.74 16.81 -28.05
N ILE A 944 2.46 16.20 -26.89
CA ILE A 944 1.12 16.17 -26.33
C ILE A 944 0.68 17.55 -25.80
N GLU A 945 1.58 18.33 -25.22
CA GLU A 945 1.29 19.74 -24.91
C GLU A 945 0.91 20.54 -26.16
N ARG A 946 1.64 20.37 -27.28
CA ARG A 946 1.33 21.03 -28.56
C ARG A 946 0.00 20.56 -29.15
N PHE A 947 -0.24 19.26 -29.16
CA PHE A 947 -1.48 18.65 -29.63
C PHE A 947 -2.68 19.24 -28.88
N LEU A 948 -2.69 19.17 -27.54
CA LEU A 948 -3.78 19.71 -26.71
C LEU A 948 -3.98 21.22 -26.89
N VAL A 949 -2.91 22.01 -27.01
CA VAL A 949 -2.99 23.45 -27.30
C VAL A 949 -3.52 23.75 -28.71
N SER A 950 -3.34 22.83 -29.68
CA SER A 950 -3.88 23.01 -31.03
C SER A 950 -5.41 22.89 -31.05
N LEU A 951 -5.99 22.01 -30.23
CA LEU A 951 -7.43 21.77 -30.17
C LEU A 951 -8.19 23.02 -29.71
N GLY A 952 -7.70 23.68 -28.65
CA GLY A 952 -8.33 24.90 -28.11
C GLY A 952 -8.38 26.11 -29.05
N LYS A 953 -7.62 26.09 -30.15
CA LYS A 953 -7.64 27.17 -31.16
C LYS A 953 -8.67 26.95 -32.26
N ARG A 954 -9.15 25.73 -32.47
CA ARG A 954 -9.95 25.35 -33.65
C ARG A 954 -11.39 25.85 -33.63
N GLU A 955 -12.01 26.01 -32.46
CA GLU A 955 -13.34 26.64 -32.37
C GLU A 955 -13.35 28.16 -32.67
N SER A 956 -12.20 28.77 -33.00
CA SER A 956 -12.09 30.22 -33.28
C SER A 956 -11.92 30.57 -34.77
N SER A 957 -12.07 29.59 -35.66
CA SER A 957 -11.95 29.72 -37.13
C SER A 957 -13.14 29.09 -37.86
#